data_AF-A0AAD9H5H0-F1
#
_entry.id   AF-A0AAD9H5H0-F1
#
_cell.length_a   1.000
_cell.length_b   1.000
_cell.length_c   1.000
_cell.angle_alpha   90.00
_cell.angle_beta   90.00
_cell.angle_gamma   90.00
#
_symmetry.space_group_name_H-M   'P 1'
#
loop_
_entity.id
_entity.type
_entity.pdbx_description
1 polymer ?
#
loop_
_entity_poly.entity_id
_entity_poly.type
_entity_poly.pdbx_seq_one_letter_code
_entity_poly.pdbx_strand_id
1 'polypeptide(L)'
;MASHPQGEALDDVERNPHASANRWRHQESPAFARHAAAAHAAVQPRDPQERGTTDDLANFLNRDRVEPENPDAPPNFKPVMIAAGEATGEAPRSNPTHANEPDAPDGREIICGPLLNYRRMDDDRWYGSVLLVAKGGGKTQSFAPHLVLRPADAANAHQPHTDSNGVNGTNGTVNGEGSHAVNGDSASGTEIQGQCLYSDPRNTFWAFDLSLPLSEAEAKWEYSIPDMRQSATIRPDRFHFFVPAINESMRIMFHSCNGFSVGTDEDAWSGPALWNDVNRHHKERPFHVMLGGGDQIYNDGIRVDGPLREWTEIANPKKRRHFPFPEKLRQACDDYYVKNYIRWYSTEPFATANAQIPQLNIWDDHDIIDGFGSYVDEFMRCDVFRGIGGTAHKYYMLFQHHLPPPVSTYTSDHTTTSEGQGLDPNQLMDTYVAPAKSDPSYIVGKQPGPYVAEHSHNMFARLGARIAFLGIDARTERTRHQINYPETYDLIFGRLRQELKSAAESGRPLKHLILLLGIPIAYPRLTWLENVFRSPIMGPVKFLNRRFGLAGGVFNHFDGSVDLLDDLDDHYTARTHKKERNALVERLQAIASEFSVRITILGGDVHLAAMGRFYSNPRLNIATENDHRYMANVVSSAITNKPPPAAIANLLARRNKIHHLNHDTDETLLKFFDKDPGDTSKTSNSNHVTMPSRNFAILTENSPNNRLAAPVNGDARSTISGKGGHEFLHNGEVESGSKHKAAGQQHGTGNDGSLDICIRVEIDQSNREGITEGYGVTVPQLKYRSQPETVEPFPEQERPPGHGE
;
A
#
# COMPACT_ATOMS: atom_id res chain seq x y z
N MET A 1 41.24 -5.04 69.50
CA MET A 1 40.40 -4.17 70.37
C MET A 1 39.69 -3.19 69.44
N ALA A 2 38.37 -3.04 69.33
CA ALA A 2 37.20 -3.64 69.95
C ALA A 2 35.97 -3.52 69.00
N SER A 3 35.13 -4.56 68.97
CA SER A 3 33.68 -4.70 68.64
C SER A 3 32.95 -4.01 67.45
N HIS A 4 32.34 -4.88 66.62
CA HIS A 4 31.29 -4.72 65.58
C HIS A 4 29.87 -4.40 66.12
N PRO A 5 28.89 -3.96 65.27
CA PRO A 5 28.03 -4.88 64.49
C PRO A 5 27.79 -4.50 63.02
N GLN A 6 27.30 -5.48 62.26
CA GLN A 6 26.99 -5.51 60.83
C GLN A 6 25.86 -4.53 60.44
N GLY A 7 25.94 -3.96 59.22
CA GLY A 7 24.90 -3.16 58.57
C GLY A 7 25.04 -3.27 57.05
N GLU A 8 23.90 -3.51 56.40
CA GLU A 8 23.70 -4.16 55.09
C GLU A 8 24.29 -3.43 53.88
N ALA A 9 24.74 -4.23 52.91
CA ALA A 9 25.09 -3.82 51.56
C ALA A 9 24.26 -4.63 50.55
N LEU A 10 23.76 -3.92 49.54
CA LEU A 10 23.32 -4.35 48.20
C LEU A 10 21.92 -4.97 48.06
N ASP A 11 21.05 -4.26 47.33
CA ASP A 11 20.19 -4.85 46.30
C ASP A 11 20.61 -4.24 44.95
N ASP A 12 21.65 -4.85 44.36
CA ASP A 12 21.92 -4.80 42.93
C ASP A 12 20.77 -5.55 42.24
N VAL A 13 19.95 -4.84 41.46
CA VAL A 13 18.93 -5.48 40.61
C VAL A 13 19.65 -6.37 39.59
N GLU A 14 19.64 -7.67 39.84
CA GLU A 14 20.20 -8.70 38.98
C GLU A 14 19.74 -8.49 37.53
N ARG A 15 20.74 -8.30 36.66
CA ARG A 15 20.58 -8.25 35.22
C ARG A 15 20.10 -9.63 34.75
N ASN A 16 18.80 -9.78 34.51
CA ASN A 16 18.18 -11.01 34.01
C ASN A 16 18.94 -11.51 32.76
N PRO A 17 19.66 -12.64 32.83
CA PRO A 17 20.46 -13.17 31.72
C PRO A 17 19.60 -13.72 30.56
N HIS A 18 18.27 -13.74 30.72
CA HIS A 18 17.30 -14.13 29.70
C HIS A 18 16.59 -12.93 29.03
N ALA A 19 16.99 -11.69 29.37
CA ALA A 19 16.38 -10.50 28.79
C ALA A 19 16.83 -10.26 27.33
N SER A 20 15.85 -10.14 26.42
CA SER A 20 16.07 -9.63 25.07
C SER A 20 16.50 -8.16 25.10
N ALA A 21 17.30 -7.73 24.12
CA ALA A 21 17.68 -6.32 23.95
C ALA A 21 16.49 -5.43 23.49
N ASN A 22 15.38 -6.05 23.08
CA ASN A 22 14.12 -5.41 22.70
C ASN A 22 13.13 -5.49 23.89
N ARG A 23 12.60 -4.34 24.33
CA ARG A 23 11.64 -4.22 25.46
C ARG A 23 10.32 -4.97 25.18
N TRP A 24 10.00 -5.22 23.91
CA TRP A 24 8.75 -5.81 23.44
C TRP A 24 8.87 -7.31 23.10
N ARG A 25 10.02 -7.79 22.61
CA ARG A 25 10.25 -9.23 22.33
C ARG A 25 10.65 -10.06 23.55
N HIS A 26 10.82 -9.45 24.72
CA HIS A 26 11.18 -10.14 25.97
C HIS A 26 10.22 -11.30 26.31
N GLN A 27 8.94 -11.18 25.95
CA GLN A 27 7.92 -12.20 26.25
C GLN A 27 7.84 -13.33 25.21
N GLU A 28 8.58 -13.25 24.11
CA GLU A 28 8.50 -14.20 22.99
C GLU A 28 9.53 -15.33 23.05
N SER A 29 10.50 -15.27 23.97
CA SER A 29 11.51 -16.32 24.05
C SER A 29 10.95 -17.58 24.74
N PRO A 30 11.18 -18.78 24.19
CA PRO A 30 10.87 -20.03 24.88
C PRO A 30 11.57 -20.13 26.25
N ALA A 31 12.67 -19.40 26.45
CA ALA A 31 13.36 -19.27 27.73
C ALA A 31 12.52 -18.47 28.75
N PHE A 32 11.93 -17.33 28.35
CA PHE A 32 11.03 -16.55 29.20
C PHE A 32 9.74 -17.32 29.51
N ALA A 33 9.13 -17.99 28.53
CA ALA A 33 7.94 -18.80 28.74
C ALA A 33 8.18 -19.95 29.74
N ARG A 34 9.33 -20.64 29.64
CA ARG A 34 9.75 -21.67 30.60
C ARG A 34 10.04 -21.12 32.01
N HIS A 35 10.66 -19.94 32.09
CA HIS A 35 10.93 -19.28 33.37
C HIS A 35 9.63 -18.80 34.05
N ALA A 36 8.70 -18.21 33.29
CA ALA A 36 7.41 -17.77 33.79
C ALA A 36 6.54 -18.95 34.25
N ALA A 37 6.53 -20.07 33.51
CA ALA A 37 5.85 -21.30 33.91
C ALA A 37 6.42 -21.91 35.20
N ALA A 38 7.74 -21.88 35.38
CA ALA A 38 8.40 -22.35 36.60
C ALA A 38 8.09 -21.46 37.82
N ALA A 39 7.96 -20.14 37.63
CA ALA A 39 7.61 -19.20 38.70
C ALA A 39 6.14 -19.36 39.17
N HIS A 40 5.23 -19.78 38.28
CA HIS A 40 3.83 -20.05 38.62
C HIS A 40 3.61 -21.37 39.37
N ALA A 41 4.55 -22.32 39.29
CA ALA A 41 4.48 -23.58 40.04
C ALA A 41 4.90 -23.44 41.51
N ALA A 42 5.48 -22.30 41.91
CA ALA A 42 6.07 -22.08 43.22
C ALA A 42 5.49 -20.84 43.94
N VAL A 43 4.18 -20.82 44.19
CA VAL A 43 3.60 -19.85 45.14
C VAL A 43 2.57 -20.55 46.03
N GLN A 44 2.92 -20.76 47.30
CA GLN A 44 1.93 -20.87 48.37
C GLN A 44 1.63 -19.47 48.92
N PRO A 45 0.36 -19.14 49.20
CA PRO A 45 0.00 -17.83 49.75
C PRO A 45 0.48 -17.69 51.20
N ARG A 46 1.06 -16.54 51.54
CA ARG A 46 1.35 -16.11 52.91
C ARG A 46 0.27 -15.13 53.38
N ASP A 47 -0.17 -15.34 54.62
CA ASP A 47 -1.22 -14.57 55.31
C ASP A 47 -0.86 -13.10 55.58
N PRO A 48 -1.88 -12.23 55.78
CA PRO A 48 -1.69 -10.78 55.93
C PRO A 48 -1.21 -10.41 57.32
N GLN A 49 -0.31 -9.42 57.41
CA GLN A 49 0.10 -8.81 58.66
C GLN A 49 -0.18 -7.29 58.62
N GLU A 50 -1.03 -6.83 59.54
CA GLU A 50 -1.35 -5.42 59.79
C GLU A 50 -0.26 -4.71 60.61
N ARG A 51 -0.02 -3.43 60.28
CA ARG A 51 0.45 -2.27 61.09
C ARG A 51 0.75 -1.15 60.07
N GLY A 52 0.27 0.10 60.11
CA GLY A 52 -0.32 0.92 61.15
C GLY A 52 0.60 2.11 61.44
N THR A 53 0.41 3.26 60.74
CA THR A 53 0.45 4.68 61.17
C THR A 53 0.68 5.63 59.97
N THR A 54 -0.15 6.68 59.85
CA THR A 54 -0.29 7.59 58.69
C THR A 54 0.40 8.95 58.89
N ASP A 55 1.46 9.03 59.68
CA ASP A 55 2.06 10.32 60.08
C ASP A 55 3.11 10.87 59.08
N ASP A 56 3.61 10.05 58.15
CA ASP A 56 4.61 10.48 57.16
C ASP A 56 3.99 11.18 55.93
N LEU A 57 2.69 10.97 55.67
CA LEU A 57 2.00 11.59 54.53
C LEU A 57 1.59 13.05 54.82
N ALA A 58 1.40 13.41 56.09
CA ALA A 58 1.02 14.76 56.51
C ALA A 58 2.21 15.75 56.52
N ASN A 59 3.44 15.25 56.64
CA ASN A 59 4.65 16.08 56.66
C ASN A 59 5.24 16.35 55.27
N PHE A 60 4.88 15.55 54.26
CA PHE A 60 5.35 15.72 52.88
C PHE A 60 4.56 16.80 52.10
N LEU A 61 3.27 16.98 52.39
CA LEU A 61 2.39 17.91 51.68
C LEU A 61 2.60 19.40 52.04
N ASN A 62 3.50 19.72 52.98
CA ASN A 62 3.72 21.08 53.50
C ASN A 62 5.09 21.70 53.18
N ARG A 63 5.88 21.10 52.28
CA ARG A 63 7.15 21.69 51.82
C ARG A 63 7.14 21.84 50.31
N ASP A 64 6.67 23.01 49.87
CA ASP A 64 7.32 23.86 48.86
C ASP A 64 6.30 24.87 48.31
N ARG A 65 6.24 26.01 48.99
CA ARG A 65 5.52 27.21 48.52
C ARG A 65 6.52 28.35 48.48
N VAL A 66 6.89 28.78 47.28
CA VAL A 66 7.71 29.97 47.05
C VAL A 66 6.78 31.18 47.01
N GLU A 67 7.09 32.20 47.81
CA GLU A 67 6.37 33.47 47.90
C GLU A 67 6.67 34.40 46.71
N PRO A 68 5.72 35.24 46.26
CA PRO A 68 6.00 36.34 45.35
C PRO A 68 6.36 37.64 46.10
N GLU A 69 7.33 38.39 45.56
CA GLU A 69 7.70 39.75 45.98
C GLU A 69 6.63 40.77 45.53
N ASN A 70 5.87 41.37 46.47
CA ASN A 70 5.52 42.81 46.58
C ASN A 70 4.38 43.03 47.63
N PRO A 71 4.51 43.89 48.68
CA PRO A 71 3.59 43.87 49.83
C PRO A 71 2.31 44.75 49.80
N ASP A 72 1.98 45.51 48.75
CA ASP A 72 0.89 46.53 48.85
C ASP A 72 -0.19 46.48 47.74
N ALA A 73 -1.00 45.42 47.69
CA ALA A 73 -2.26 45.44 46.94
C ALA A 73 -3.40 44.64 47.62
N PRO A 74 -4.62 45.21 47.80
CA PRO A 74 -5.72 44.56 48.52
C PRO A 74 -6.47 43.52 47.66
N PRO A 75 -6.96 42.41 48.25
CA PRO A 75 -7.62 41.34 47.50
C PRO A 75 -9.13 41.57 47.39
N ASN A 76 -9.68 41.42 46.18
CA ASN A 76 -11.12 41.32 45.93
C ASN A 76 -11.42 40.00 45.21
N PHE A 77 -12.01 39.04 45.91
CA PHE A 77 -12.74 37.93 45.30
C PHE A 77 -14.04 37.71 46.06
N LYS A 78 -15.17 37.79 45.35
CA LYS A 78 -16.49 37.31 45.80
C LYS A 78 -16.87 36.07 44.97
N PRO A 79 -17.42 35.03 45.60
CA PRO A 79 -17.88 33.82 44.91
C PRO A 79 -19.29 34.05 44.33
N VAL A 80 -19.57 33.46 43.17
CA VAL A 80 -20.93 33.35 42.64
C VAL A 80 -21.30 31.88 42.51
N MET A 81 -22.23 31.47 43.39
CA MET A 81 -23.03 30.26 43.30
C MET A 81 -24.12 30.49 42.22
N ILE A 82 -24.40 29.49 41.38
CA ILE A 82 -25.64 29.48 40.59
C ILE A 82 -26.47 28.27 40.99
N ALA A 83 -27.65 28.57 41.54
CA ALA A 83 -28.72 27.64 41.83
C ALA A 83 -29.72 27.59 40.65
N ALA A 84 -30.38 26.45 40.52
CA ALA A 84 -31.52 26.22 39.63
C ALA A 84 -32.76 27.00 40.07
N GLY A 85 -33.61 27.39 39.10
CA GLY A 85 -34.96 27.91 39.37
C GLY A 85 -35.60 28.62 38.17
N GLU A 86 -36.81 28.22 37.84
CA GLU A 86 -37.61 28.52 36.65
C GLU A 86 -38.12 29.98 36.49
N ALA A 87 -38.48 30.30 35.23
CA ALA A 87 -39.74 30.92 34.80
C ALA A 87 -39.72 32.33 34.17
N THR A 88 -40.40 32.38 33.01
CA THR A 88 -41.15 33.49 32.36
C THR A 88 -40.42 34.49 31.48
N GLY A 89 -41.06 34.76 30.34
CA GLY A 89 -40.50 35.45 29.20
C GLY A 89 -40.54 36.97 29.29
N GLU A 90 -39.61 37.59 28.58
CA GLU A 90 -39.80 38.77 27.75
C GLU A 90 -38.54 38.94 26.89
N ALA A 91 -38.72 39.25 25.62
CA ALA A 91 -37.62 39.44 24.67
C ALA A 91 -37.01 40.85 24.80
N PRO A 92 -35.66 40.99 24.77
CA PRO A 92 -35.06 42.24 24.36
C PRO A 92 -34.02 42.05 23.24
N ARG A 93 -34.35 42.68 22.11
CA ARG A 93 -33.50 43.48 21.21
C ARG A 93 -32.04 43.04 20.98
N SER A 94 -31.78 42.76 19.70
CA SER A 94 -30.50 42.58 19.01
C SER A 94 -29.41 43.58 19.40
N ASN A 95 -28.30 43.07 19.94
CA ASN A 95 -26.98 43.71 19.89
C ASN A 95 -26.17 43.04 18.75
N PRO A 96 -25.64 43.80 17.78
CA PRO A 96 -24.84 43.25 16.70
C PRO A 96 -23.36 43.26 17.12
N THR A 97 -22.91 42.18 17.77
CA THR A 97 -21.48 41.86 17.86
C THR A 97 -21.31 40.34 17.93
N HIS A 98 -21.62 39.66 16.82
CA HIS A 98 -21.01 38.36 16.53
C HIS A 98 -19.87 38.60 15.55
N ALA A 99 -18.65 38.55 16.06
CA ALA A 99 -17.47 38.38 15.24
C ALA A 99 -17.53 36.96 14.66
N ASN A 100 -17.66 36.88 13.33
CA ASN A 100 -17.38 35.74 12.43
C ASN A 100 -17.27 34.36 13.11
N GLU A 101 -18.40 33.71 13.38
CA GLU A 101 -18.41 32.25 13.21
C GLU A 101 -18.30 31.99 11.70
N PRO A 102 -17.38 31.15 11.22
CA PRO A 102 -17.35 30.78 9.81
C PRO A 102 -18.69 30.14 9.45
N ASP A 103 -19.31 30.60 8.36
CA ASP A 103 -20.51 29.97 7.81
C ASP A 103 -20.30 28.44 7.73
N ALA A 104 -21.34 27.67 8.07
CA ALA A 104 -21.29 26.22 7.96
C ALA A 104 -20.81 25.83 6.54
N PRO A 105 -19.88 24.87 6.39
CA PRO A 105 -19.35 24.52 5.09
C PRO A 105 -20.48 24.16 4.12
N ASP A 106 -20.52 24.79 2.95
CA ASP A 106 -21.59 24.62 1.97
C ASP A 106 -21.53 23.28 1.20
N GLY A 107 -20.57 22.41 1.55
CA GLY A 107 -20.36 21.11 0.90
C GLY A 107 -19.68 21.17 -0.47
N ARG A 108 -19.24 22.36 -0.91
CA ARG A 108 -18.74 22.58 -2.28
C ARG A 108 -17.25 22.88 -2.38
N GLU A 109 -16.51 22.84 -1.27
CA GLU A 109 -15.05 22.99 -1.27
C GLU A 109 -14.38 21.62 -1.37
N ILE A 110 -13.56 21.42 -2.40
CA ILE A 110 -12.72 20.22 -2.57
C ILE A 110 -11.51 20.33 -1.64
N ILE A 111 -11.33 19.33 -0.77
CA ILE A 111 -10.18 19.23 0.14
C ILE A 111 -9.23 18.08 -0.23
N CYS A 112 -9.68 17.11 -1.02
CA CYS A 112 -8.83 16.07 -1.60
C CYS A 112 -9.42 15.53 -2.90
N GLY A 113 -8.56 15.07 -3.81
CA GLY A 113 -8.93 14.59 -5.15
C GLY A 113 -8.96 15.70 -6.23
N PRO A 114 -9.33 15.37 -7.47
CA PRO A 114 -9.87 14.08 -7.89
C PRO A 114 -8.83 12.95 -7.85
N LEU A 115 -9.25 11.76 -7.41
CA LEU A 115 -8.45 10.54 -7.47
C LEU A 115 -9.09 9.61 -8.49
N LEU A 116 -8.33 9.11 -9.46
CA LEU A 116 -8.83 8.27 -10.54
C LEU A 116 -8.50 6.79 -10.27
N ASN A 117 -9.50 5.92 -10.39
CA ASN A 117 -9.38 4.49 -10.15
C ASN A 117 -9.82 3.71 -11.39
N TYR A 118 -9.08 2.67 -11.74
CA TYR A 118 -9.46 1.69 -12.75
C TYR A 118 -10.13 0.50 -12.06
N ARG A 119 -11.13 -0.12 -12.70
CA ARG A 119 -11.79 -1.31 -12.14
C ARG A 119 -11.67 -2.52 -13.06
N ARG A 120 -12.11 -2.39 -14.31
CA ARG A 120 -12.15 -3.50 -15.28
C ARG A 120 -12.35 -3.02 -16.71
N MET A 121 -12.07 -3.93 -17.62
CA MET A 121 -12.40 -3.82 -19.03
C MET A 121 -13.14 -5.08 -19.45
N ASP A 122 -14.25 -4.88 -20.14
CA ASP A 122 -14.94 -5.91 -20.90
C ASP A 122 -14.65 -5.71 -22.38
N ASP A 123 -15.23 -6.54 -23.26
CA ASP A 123 -14.86 -6.58 -24.68
C ASP A 123 -15.06 -5.26 -25.44
N ASP A 124 -15.94 -4.36 -25.00
CA ASP A 124 -16.23 -3.08 -25.66
C ASP A 124 -16.17 -1.85 -24.73
N ARG A 125 -15.91 -2.05 -23.42
CA ARG A 125 -16.01 -0.98 -22.42
C ARG A 125 -14.91 -0.99 -21.38
N TRP A 126 -14.48 0.23 -21.02
CA TRP A 126 -13.60 0.52 -19.89
C TRP A 126 -14.42 1.05 -18.71
N TYR A 127 -14.13 0.57 -17.51
CA TYR A 127 -14.81 0.97 -16.27
C TYR A 127 -13.81 1.47 -15.23
N GLY A 128 -14.17 2.56 -14.59
CA GLY A 128 -13.38 3.19 -13.54
C GLY A 128 -14.22 4.09 -12.65
N SER A 129 -13.57 4.90 -11.83
CA SER A 129 -14.26 5.92 -11.02
C SER A 129 -13.36 7.08 -10.67
N VAL A 130 -13.95 8.23 -10.38
CA VAL A 130 -13.27 9.38 -9.77
C VAL A 130 -13.78 9.56 -8.35
N LEU A 131 -12.89 9.73 -7.37
CA LEU A 131 -13.24 10.10 -6.00
C LEU A 131 -12.90 11.56 -5.71
N LEU A 132 -13.78 12.21 -4.97
CA LEU A 132 -13.62 13.56 -4.46
C LEU A 132 -13.97 13.60 -2.98
N VAL A 133 -13.18 14.33 -2.18
CA VAL A 133 -13.50 14.63 -0.79
C VAL A 133 -13.86 16.11 -0.69
N ALA A 134 -15.07 16.38 -0.26
CA ALA A 134 -15.60 17.72 -0.01
C ALA A 134 -15.61 18.03 1.49
N LYS A 135 -15.41 19.30 1.84
CA LYS A 135 -15.51 19.79 3.22
C LYS A 135 -16.96 19.91 3.67
N GLY A 136 -17.23 19.46 4.90
CA GLY A 136 -18.55 19.41 5.49
C GLY A 136 -19.37 18.21 5.01
N GLY A 137 -20.58 18.12 5.53
CA GLY A 137 -21.47 16.99 5.26
C GLY A 137 -22.44 16.74 6.40
N GLY A 138 -22.84 15.49 6.53
CA GLY A 138 -23.69 15.00 7.59
C GLY A 138 -24.55 13.85 7.09
N LYS A 139 -25.57 13.49 7.88
CA LYS A 139 -26.50 12.40 7.55
C LYS A 139 -27.28 12.61 6.26
N THR A 140 -27.52 13.86 5.86
CA THR A 140 -28.23 14.22 4.64
C THR A 140 -27.41 15.17 3.80
N GLN A 141 -27.22 14.86 2.53
CA GLN A 141 -26.49 15.71 1.59
C GLN A 141 -27.50 16.65 0.90
N SER A 142 -27.33 17.96 1.10
CA SER A 142 -28.18 19.00 0.47
C SER A 142 -27.84 19.26 -1.00
N PHE A 143 -26.76 18.66 -1.48
CA PHE A 143 -26.17 18.88 -2.78
C PHE A 143 -25.45 17.60 -3.23
N ALA A 144 -25.54 17.27 -4.52
CA ALA A 144 -24.73 16.23 -5.16
C ALA A 144 -24.01 16.86 -6.36
N PRO A 145 -22.67 16.80 -6.42
CA PRO A 145 -21.92 17.31 -7.57
C PRO A 145 -22.10 16.42 -8.79
N HIS A 146 -21.89 16.99 -9.97
CA HIS A 146 -21.72 16.21 -11.20
C HIS A 146 -20.32 16.38 -11.80
N LEU A 147 -19.88 15.34 -12.51
CA LEU A 147 -18.66 15.32 -13.30
C LEU A 147 -19.04 15.38 -14.79
N VAL A 148 -18.36 16.22 -15.57
CA VAL A 148 -18.54 16.33 -17.02
C VAL A 148 -17.38 15.61 -17.70
N LEU A 149 -17.66 14.60 -18.53
CA LEU A 149 -16.67 13.74 -19.20
C LEU A 149 -16.82 13.79 -20.72
N ARG A 150 -15.71 13.92 -21.45
CA ARG A 150 -15.73 13.98 -22.92
C ARG A 150 -14.42 13.51 -23.58
N PRO A 151 -14.45 13.00 -24.82
CA PRO A 151 -13.22 12.78 -25.60
C PRO A 151 -12.49 14.11 -25.83
N ALA A 152 -11.17 14.12 -25.69
CA ALA A 152 -10.35 15.33 -25.84
C ALA A 152 -10.28 15.81 -27.30
N ASP A 153 -10.38 14.93 -28.30
CA ASP A 153 -10.33 15.32 -29.72
C ASP A 153 -11.55 16.16 -30.15
N ALA A 154 -12.69 16.00 -29.46
CA ALA A 154 -13.85 16.86 -29.64
C ALA A 154 -13.65 18.28 -29.06
N ALA A 155 -12.64 18.49 -28.20
CA ALA A 155 -12.33 19.80 -27.59
C ALA A 155 -11.71 20.80 -28.55
N ASN A 156 -10.89 20.34 -29.49
CA ASN A 156 -10.13 21.20 -30.38
C ASN A 156 -10.96 21.75 -31.56
N ALA A 157 -12.21 21.32 -31.70
CA ALA A 157 -13.13 21.84 -32.71
C ALA A 157 -13.75 23.21 -32.36
N HIS A 158 -13.43 23.80 -31.20
CA HIS A 158 -13.98 25.08 -30.73
C HIS A 158 -12.90 26.10 -30.34
N GLN A 159 -11.94 26.35 -31.23
CA GLN A 159 -11.29 27.66 -31.31
C GLN A 159 -11.64 28.32 -32.66
N PRO A 160 -12.34 29.47 -32.68
CA PRO A 160 -12.49 30.23 -33.91
C PRO A 160 -11.14 30.88 -34.25
N HIS A 161 -10.36 30.19 -35.10
CA HIS A 161 -9.31 30.86 -35.84
C HIS A 161 -9.99 31.76 -36.89
N THR A 162 -10.05 33.05 -36.58
CA THR A 162 -10.14 34.09 -37.61
C THR A 162 -8.85 34.04 -38.41
N ASP A 163 -8.91 33.53 -39.63
CA ASP A 163 -8.07 34.04 -40.72
C ASP A 163 -8.71 33.75 -42.08
N SER A 164 -8.75 34.82 -42.87
CA SER A 164 -9.41 35.01 -44.16
C SER A 164 -8.63 34.46 -45.35
N ASN A 165 -9.37 34.26 -46.45
CA ASN A 165 -8.97 34.01 -47.85
C ASN A 165 -8.80 32.52 -48.21
N GLY A 166 -9.46 31.93 -49.21
CA GLY A 166 -10.34 32.41 -50.27
C GLY A 166 -10.24 31.45 -51.48
N VAL A 167 -11.39 31.24 -52.15
CA VAL A 167 -11.56 30.84 -53.57
C VAL A 167 -11.72 29.34 -53.92
N ASN A 168 -13.00 29.01 -54.15
CA ASN A 168 -13.66 28.21 -55.22
C ASN A 168 -13.35 26.73 -55.52
N GLY A 169 -14.44 25.94 -55.63
CA GLY A 169 -14.51 24.79 -56.55
C GLY A 169 -15.67 23.80 -56.43
N THR A 170 -16.93 24.25 -56.58
CA THR A 170 -18.08 23.57 -57.27
C THR A 170 -18.60 22.16 -56.91
N ASN A 171 -19.85 22.16 -56.39
CA ASN A 171 -21.07 21.38 -56.69
C ASN A 171 -21.09 19.88 -57.04
N GLY A 172 -21.89 19.14 -56.26
CA GLY A 172 -22.58 17.91 -56.67
C GLY A 172 -23.70 17.52 -55.70
N THR A 173 -24.91 18.08 -55.88
CA THR A 173 -26.15 17.70 -55.17
C THR A 173 -26.82 16.48 -55.82
N VAL A 174 -27.13 15.43 -55.04
CA VAL A 174 -28.31 14.57 -55.26
C VAL A 174 -28.83 14.05 -53.90
N ASN A 175 -30.13 14.28 -53.69
CA ASN A 175 -30.94 13.82 -52.56
C ASN A 175 -31.14 12.30 -52.56
N GLY A 176 -31.10 11.69 -51.38
CA GLY A 176 -31.56 10.33 -51.11
C GLY A 176 -31.98 10.20 -49.66
N GLU A 177 -33.29 10.19 -49.43
CA GLU A 177 -33.95 10.07 -48.13
C GLU A 177 -33.74 8.69 -47.50
N GLY A 178 -33.64 8.65 -46.16
CA GLY A 178 -34.12 7.51 -45.37
C GLY A 178 -33.06 6.64 -44.68
N SER A 179 -32.47 7.13 -43.59
CA SER A 179 -32.30 6.33 -42.35
C SER A 179 -31.87 7.24 -41.20
N HIS A 180 -32.50 7.03 -40.05
CA HIS A 180 -32.42 7.85 -38.85
C HIS A 180 -30.98 8.07 -38.36
N ALA A 181 -30.41 9.22 -38.71
CA ALA A 181 -29.26 9.78 -38.02
C ALA A 181 -29.74 10.36 -36.68
N VAL A 182 -29.16 9.86 -35.60
CA VAL A 182 -29.29 10.44 -34.26
C VAL A 182 -28.73 11.86 -34.32
N ASN A 183 -29.60 12.83 -34.05
CA ASN A 183 -29.27 14.25 -33.99
C ASN A 183 -28.15 14.51 -32.98
N GLY A 184 -27.27 15.43 -33.36
CA GLY A 184 -26.08 15.80 -32.64
C GLY A 184 -26.35 16.42 -31.26
N ASP A 185 -25.45 16.07 -30.34
CA ASP A 185 -25.12 16.82 -29.13
C ASP A 185 -23.68 16.52 -28.67
N SER A 186 -22.77 16.18 -29.59
CA SER A 186 -21.39 15.76 -29.27
C SER A 186 -20.48 16.91 -28.74
N ALA A 187 -21.04 18.09 -28.48
CA ALA A 187 -20.33 19.24 -27.93
C ALA A 187 -20.52 19.41 -26.42
N SER A 188 -21.59 18.85 -25.82
CA SER A 188 -21.77 18.79 -24.37
C SER A 188 -21.27 17.43 -23.87
N GLY A 189 -20.32 17.43 -22.94
CA GLY A 189 -19.82 16.19 -22.35
C GLY A 189 -20.93 15.39 -21.65
N THR A 190 -20.68 14.12 -21.37
CA THR A 190 -21.59 13.30 -20.55
C THR A 190 -21.52 13.76 -19.10
N GLU A 191 -22.66 14.10 -18.52
CA GLU A 191 -22.79 14.39 -17.10
C GLU A 191 -22.96 13.11 -16.29
N ILE A 192 -22.15 12.96 -15.25
CA ILE A 192 -22.14 11.81 -14.34
C ILE A 192 -22.43 12.34 -12.94
N GLN A 193 -23.56 11.92 -12.37
CA GLN A 193 -23.95 12.31 -11.02
C GLN A 193 -23.05 11.64 -9.96
N GLY A 194 -22.65 12.40 -8.95
CA GLY A 194 -21.87 11.91 -7.83
C GLY A 194 -22.71 11.03 -6.90
N GLN A 195 -22.15 9.90 -6.51
CA GLN A 195 -22.70 9.03 -5.46
C GLN A 195 -21.98 9.33 -4.14
N CYS A 196 -22.71 9.68 -3.09
CA CYS A 196 -22.11 9.81 -1.77
C CYS A 196 -21.78 8.40 -1.24
N LEU A 197 -20.52 8.15 -0.91
CA LEU A 197 -20.08 6.89 -0.30
C LEU A 197 -20.13 6.95 1.23
N TYR A 198 -19.74 8.10 1.78
CA TYR A 198 -19.66 8.38 3.20
C TYR A 198 -19.76 9.90 3.42
N SER A 199 -20.47 10.33 4.46
CA SER A 199 -20.55 11.74 4.85
C SER A 199 -20.68 11.87 6.36
N ASP A 200 -19.87 12.73 6.96
CA ASP A 200 -20.02 13.15 8.35
C ASP A 200 -19.92 14.69 8.43
N PRO A 201 -20.07 15.31 9.62
CA PRO A 201 -20.05 16.77 9.72
C PRO A 201 -18.75 17.43 9.20
N ARG A 202 -17.65 16.68 9.08
CA ARG A 202 -16.34 17.18 8.65
C ARG A 202 -16.13 17.00 7.15
N ASN A 203 -16.51 15.85 6.58
CA ASN A 203 -16.16 15.46 5.21
C ASN A 203 -17.28 14.70 4.49
N THR A 204 -17.39 14.90 3.18
CA THR A 204 -18.25 14.11 2.27
C THR A 204 -17.43 13.51 1.14
N PHE A 205 -17.57 12.20 0.95
CA PHE A 205 -16.90 11.42 -0.10
C PHE A 205 -17.85 11.18 -1.26
N TRP A 206 -17.51 11.72 -2.42
CA TRP A 206 -18.27 11.55 -3.66
C TRP A 206 -17.49 10.67 -4.63
N ALA A 207 -18.15 9.67 -5.19
CA ALA A 207 -17.61 8.85 -6.27
C ALA A 207 -18.44 9.03 -7.54
N PHE A 208 -17.75 9.11 -8.68
CA PHE A 208 -18.33 9.21 -10.01
C PHE A 208 -17.95 7.94 -10.79
N ASP A 209 -18.91 7.07 -11.07
CA ASP A 209 -18.66 5.85 -11.83
C ASP A 209 -18.49 6.17 -13.32
N LEU A 210 -17.38 5.76 -13.91
CA LEU A 210 -17.07 5.98 -15.33
C LEU A 210 -17.33 4.71 -16.12
N SER A 211 -17.95 4.86 -17.29
CA SER A 211 -18.12 3.76 -18.25
C SER A 211 -17.95 4.28 -19.67
N LEU A 212 -16.85 3.89 -20.31
CA LEU A 212 -16.38 4.44 -21.57
C LEU A 212 -16.34 3.37 -22.67
N PRO A 213 -16.77 3.67 -23.90
CA PRO A 213 -16.55 2.77 -25.02
C PRO A 213 -15.05 2.70 -25.36
N LEU A 214 -14.57 1.52 -25.72
CA LEU A 214 -13.25 1.33 -26.29
C LEU A 214 -13.26 1.72 -27.78
N SER A 215 -12.14 2.26 -28.26
CA SER A 215 -11.93 2.63 -29.66
C SER A 215 -10.79 1.84 -30.31
N GLU A 216 -10.69 1.89 -31.63
CA GLU A 216 -9.59 1.29 -32.41
C GLU A 216 -8.24 1.98 -32.19
N ALA A 217 -8.25 3.22 -31.67
CA ALA A 217 -7.06 3.98 -31.29
C ALA A 217 -7.09 4.29 -29.79
N GLU A 218 -5.92 4.57 -29.21
CA GLU A 218 -5.81 5.11 -27.85
C GLU A 218 -6.59 6.41 -27.75
N ALA A 219 -7.44 6.53 -26.73
CA ALA A 219 -8.34 7.67 -26.56
C ALA A 219 -7.96 8.49 -25.34
N LYS A 220 -7.81 9.80 -25.54
CA LYS A 220 -7.65 10.78 -24.46
C LYS A 220 -9.03 11.28 -24.02
N TRP A 221 -9.33 11.15 -22.74
CA TRP A 221 -10.57 11.63 -22.12
C TRP A 221 -10.29 12.79 -21.19
N GLU A 222 -11.14 13.82 -21.23
CA GLU A 222 -11.09 14.98 -20.35
C GLU A 222 -12.27 14.97 -19.39
N TYR A 223 -12.04 15.32 -18.13
CA TYR A 223 -13.10 15.51 -17.14
C TYR A 223 -12.94 16.77 -16.28
N SER A 224 -14.06 17.32 -15.81
CA SER A 224 -14.12 18.43 -14.85
C SER A 224 -15.30 18.27 -13.89
N ILE A 225 -15.29 18.98 -12.76
CA ILE A 225 -16.33 18.93 -11.73
C ILE A 225 -16.82 20.37 -11.45
N PRO A 226 -17.67 20.94 -12.33
CA PRO A 226 -17.92 22.38 -12.39
C PRO A 226 -18.65 22.96 -11.15
N ASP A 227 -19.39 22.13 -10.42
CA ASP A 227 -20.14 22.58 -9.24
C ASP A 227 -19.28 22.76 -7.99
N MET A 228 -18.01 22.37 -8.05
CA MET A 228 -17.11 22.28 -6.91
C MET A 228 -15.99 23.32 -7.01
N ARG A 229 -15.73 24.02 -5.91
CA ARG A 229 -14.62 24.96 -5.79
C ARG A 229 -13.40 24.24 -5.27
N GLN A 230 -12.26 24.45 -5.92
CA GLN A 230 -10.98 23.97 -5.39
C GLN A 230 -10.56 24.84 -4.21
N SER A 231 -10.00 24.22 -3.16
CA SER A 231 -9.30 24.97 -2.12
C SER A 231 -8.09 25.69 -2.74
N ALA A 232 -7.66 26.83 -2.17
CA ALA A 232 -6.86 27.92 -2.79
C ALA A 232 -5.46 27.57 -3.38
N THR A 233 -5.12 26.30 -3.54
CA THR A 233 -3.86 25.78 -4.08
C THR A 233 -4.10 25.35 -5.53
N ILE A 234 -3.56 26.11 -6.48
CA ILE A 234 -3.77 26.00 -7.94
C ILE A 234 -3.67 24.54 -8.42
N ARG A 235 -4.79 23.91 -8.79
CA ARG A 235 -4.85 22.75 -9.69
C ARG A 235 -5.64 23.15 -10.94
N PRO A 236 -5.48 22.44 -12.08
CA PRO A 236 -6.29 22.73 -13.25
C PRO A 236 -7.78 22.44 -12.99
N ASP A 237 -8.67 23.19 -13.63
CA ASP A 237 -10.13 22.94 -13.58
C ASP A 237 -10.55 21.73 -14.45
N ARG A 238 -9.61 21.20 -15.23
CA ARG A 238 -9.79 20.09 -16.17
C ARG A 238 -8.64 19.11 -16.06
N PHE A 239 -9.00 17.85 -16.00
CA PHE A 239 -8.09 16.72 -15.89
C PHE A 239 -8.26 15.81 -17.11
N HIS A 240 -7.28 14.96 -17.36
CA HIS A 240 -7.36 14.02 -18.46
C HIS A 240 -6.69 12.69 -18.13
N PHE A 241 -7.14 11.64 -18.80
CA PHE A 241 -6.55 10.31 -18.71
C PHE A 241 -6.66 9.61 -20.06
N PHE A 242 -6.03 8.44 -20.17
CA PHE A 242 -5.92 7.71 -21.42
C PHE A 242 -6.51 6.31 -21.28
N VAL A 243 -7.30 5.90 -22.27
CA VAL A 243 -7.89 4.57 -22.39
C VAL A 243 -7.21 3.87 -23.58
N PRO A 244 -6.73 2.62 -23.41
CA PRO A 244 -6.02 1.93 -24.49
C PRO A 244 -6.94 1.65 -25.68
N ALA A 245 -6.35 1.46 -26.85
CA ALA A 245 -7.09 0.89 -27.97
C ALA A 245 -7.60 -0.52 -27.64
N ILE A 246 -8.73 -0.91 -28.22
CA ILE A 246 -9.41 -2.20 -27.98
C ILE A 246 -8.50 -3.42 -28.22
N ASN A 247 -7.55 -3.30 -29.15
CA ASN A 247 -6.62 -4.34 -29.54
C ASN A 247 -5.23 -4.18 -28.91
N GLU A 248 -5.04 -3.21 -28.00
CA GLU A 248 -3.77 -2.95 -27.33
C GLU A 248 -3.81 -3.29 -25.84
N SER A 249 -2.65 -3.68 -25.31
CA SER A 249 -2.47 -3.85 -23.87
C SER A 249 -2.09 -2.53 -23.23
N MET A 250 -2.46 -2.37 -21.96
CA MET A 250 -2.12 -1.17 -21.21
C MET A 250 -0.60 -1.04 -21.01
N ARG A 251 -0.11 0.19 -21.09
CA ARG A 251 1.18 0.60 -20.51
C ARG A 251 1.02 0.87 -19.02
N ILE A 252 1.82 0.18 -18.21
CA ILE A 252 1.65 0.06 -16.76
C ILE A 252 2.79 0.80 -16.05
N MET A 253 2.45 1.57 -15.03
CA MET A 253 3.38 2.05 -13.99
C MET A 253 3.19 1.22 -12.73
N PHE A 254 4.26 0.88 -12.01
CA PHE A 254 4.20 0.16 -10.74
C PHE A 254 5.04 0.88 -9.67
N HIS A 255 4.49 0.99 -8.45
CA HIS A 255 5.18 1.55 -7.29
C HIS A 255 4.73 0.90 -5.97
N SER A 256 5.52 1.11 -4.91
CA SER A 256 5.20 0.76 -3.52
C SER A 256 5.81 1.79 -2.57
N CYS A 257 5.41 1.77 -1.29
CA CYS A 257 6.04 2.54 -0.21
C CYS A 257 6.09 4.04 -0.52
N ASN A 258 4.91 4.61 -0.75
CA ASN A 258 4.67 6.00 -1.04
C ASN A 258 4.38 6.78 0.24
N GLY A 259 5.38 6.95 1.09
CA GLY A 259 5.34 7.82 2.27
C GLY A 259 6.66 7.79 3.01
N PHE A 260 6.71 8.35 4.21
CA PHE A 260 7.92 8.42 5.03
C PHE A 260 7.70 7.73 6.36
N SER A 261 8.66 6.87 6.74
CA SER A 261 8.71 6.28 8.08
C SER A 261 8.93 7.38 9.12
N VAL A 262 8.39 7.17 10.32
CA VAL A 262 8.50 8.13 11.44
C VAL A 262 9.96 8.49 11.71
N GLY A 263 10.21 9.80 11.87
CA GLY A 263 11.54 10.35 12.14
C GLY A 263 12.44 10.49 10.91
N THR A 264 11.92 10.22 9.70
CA THR A 264 12.65 10.54 8.46
C THR A 264 12.63 12.04 8.21
N ASP A 265 13.81 12.60 7.91
CA ASP A 265 13.94 13.99 7.45
C ASP A 265 13.46 14.09 6.00
N GLU A 266 12.19 14.44 5.80
CA GLU A 266 11.55 14.51 4.47
C GLU A 266 12.26 15.50 3.52
N ASP A 267 12.84 16.58 4.07
CA ASP A 267 13.55 17.60 3.28
C ASP A 267 14.87 17.04 2.72
N ALA A 268 15.56 16.16 3.46
CA ALA A 268 16.75 15.45 2.98
C ALA A 268 16.47 14.50 1.80
N TRP A 269 15.20 14.17 1.57
CA TRP A 269 14.71 13.35 0.46
C TRP A 269 13.92 14.14 -0.58
N SER A 270 13.89 15.47 -0.49
CA SER A 270 13.15 16.32 -1.43
C SER A 270 11.65 15.98 -1.52
N GLY A 271 11.06 15.45 -0.44
CA GLY A 271 9.67 14.96 -0.45
C GLY A 271 9.42 13.86 -1.50
N PRO A 272 8.21 13.79 -2.08
CA PRO A 272 7.82 12.77 -3.07
C PRO A 272 8.34 13.08 -4.50
N ALA A 273 9.61 13.46 -4.64
CA ALA A 273 10.19 14.01 -5.88
C ALA A 273 10.10 13.09 -7.10
N LEU A 274 10.13 11.76 -6.94
CA LEU A 274 10.09 10.82 -8.07
C LEU A 274 8.77 10.87 -8.86
N TRP A 275 7.69 11.35 -8.26
CA TRP A 275 6.43 11.57 -8.96
C TRP A 275 6.56 12.63 -10.07
N ASN A 276 7.55 13.53 -10.01
CA ASN A 276 7.88 14.41 -11.13
C ASN A 276 8.32 13.62 -12.35
N ASP A 277 9.12 12.56 -12.17
CA ASP A 277 9.54 11.71 -13.29
C ASP A 277 8.40 10.84 -13.82
N VAL A 278 7.56 10.31 -12.93
CA VAL A 278 6.32 9.61 -13.33
C VAL A 278 5.49 10.52 -14.24
N ASN A 279 5.26 11.77 -13.85
CA ASN A 279 4.50 12.74 -14.63
C ASN A 279 5.20 13.10 -15.96
N ARG A 280 6.54 13.20 -16.00
CA ARG A 280 7.30 13.39 -17.25
C ARG A 280 7.13 12.21 -18.20
N HIS A 281 7.28 10.98 -17.71
CA HIS A 281 7.09 9.77 -18.51
C HIS A 281 5.66 9.62 -18.99
N HIS A 282 4.66 9.96 -18.16
CA HIS A 282 3.24 9.98 -18.56
C HIS A 282 2.98 10.98 -19.69
N LYS A 283 3.60 12.17 -19.61
CA LYS A 283 3.49 13.22 -20.63
C LYS A 283 4.15 12.83 -21.95
N GLU A 284 5.30 12.14 -21.91
CA GLU A 284 6.00 11.66 -23.10
C GLU A 284 5.25 10.51 -23.79
N ARG A 285 4.80 9.53 -23.00
CA ARG A 285 3.97 8.43 -23.46
C ARG A 285 2.99 8.04 -22.36
N PRO A 286 1.67 8.07 -22.58
CA PRO A 286 0.70 7.81 -21.52
C PRO A 286 0.90 6.49 -20.80
N PHE A 287 0.77 6.55 -19.47
CA PHE A 287 0.41 5.37 -18.67
C PHE A 287 -1.10 5.23 -18.70
N HIS A 288 -1.57 3.99 -18.83
CA HIS A 288 -2.99 3.67 -18.81
C HIS A 288 -3.48 3.28 -17.41
N VAL A 289 -2.56 2.78 -16.59
CA VAL A 289 -2.83 2.35 -15.22
C VAL A 289 -1.55 2.46 -14.38
N MET A 290 -1.69 2.83 -13.11
CA MET A 290 -0.66 2.67 -12.09
C MET A 290 -1.08 1.59 -11.08
N LEU A 291 -0.15 0.72 -10.71
CA LEU A 291 -0.36 -0.36 -9.75
C LEU A 291 0.33 0.02 -8.44
N GLY A 292 -0.44 0.14 -7.36
CA GLY A 292 0.06 0.38 -6.01
C GLY A 292 0.20 -0.93 -5.24
N GLY A 293 1.43 -1.35 -5.00
CA GLY A 293 1.73 -2.62 -4.34
C GLY A 293 1.80 -2.55 -2.82
N GLY A 294 0.96 -1.76 -2.16
CA GLY A 294 1.05 -1.57 -0.71
C GLY A 294 1.79 -0.31 -0.27
N ASP A 295 1.53 0.11 0.97
CA ASP A 295 2.06 1.32 1.59
C ASP A 295 1.82 2.56 0.73
N GLN A 296 0.59 2.74 0.26
CA GLN A 296 0.24 3.96 -0.49
C GLN A 296 0.33 5.20 0.40
N ILE A 297 0.26 4.99 1.73
CA ILE A 297 0.40 5.97 2.80
C ILE A 297 1.04 5.31 4.04
N TYR A 298 1.68 6.12 4.89
CA TYR A 298 2.24 5.68 6.18
C TYR A 298 1.43 6.27 7.32
N ASN A 299 0.76 5.42 8.10
CA ASN A 299 -0.06 5.81 9.24
C ASN A 299 0.63 5.61 10.60
N ASP A 300 1.89 5.18 10.63
CA ASP A 300 2.58 4.80 11.87
C ASP A 300 2.76 5.93 12.86
N GLY A 301 2.76 7.18 12.38
CA GLY A 301 2.81 8.36 13.24
C GLY A 301 1.68 8.41 14.28
N ILE A 302 0.60 7.65 14.08
CA ILE A 302 -0.52 7.50 15.02
C ILE A 302 -0.06 7.10 16.42
N ARG A 303 1.05 6.35 16.53
CA ARG A 303 1.63 5.84 17.78
C ARG A 303 2.63 6.79 18.43
N VAL A 304 3.15 7.77 17.70
CA VAL A 304 4.20 8.67 18.17
C VAL A 304 3.64 10.04 18.51
N ASP A 305 3.05 10.70 17.51
CA ASP A 305 2.49 12.05 17.66
C ASP A 305 0.95 12.05 17.60
N GLY A 306 0.36 10.87 17.41
CA GLY A 306 -1.07 10.66 17.31
C GLY A 306 -1.75 10.19 18.60
N PRO A 307 -3.04 9.84 18.49
CA PRO A 307 -3.89 9.48 19.63
C PRO A 307 -3.47 8.19 20.37
N LEU A 308 -2.62 7.35 19.79
CA LEU A 308 -2.15 6.10 20.42
C LEU A 308 -0.86 6.27 21.21
N ARG A 309 -0.35 7.49 21.36
CA ARG A 309 0.86 7.76 22.13
C ARG A 309 0.77 7.25 23.56
N GLU A 310 -0.33 7.53 24.26
CA GLU A 310 -0.52 7.08 25.65
C GLU A 310 -0.45 5.56 25.76
N TRP A 311 -1.18 4.85 24.89
CA TRP A 311 -1.14 3.39 24.82
C TRP A 311 0.28 2.86 24.54
N THR A 312 1.02 3.52 23.64
CA THR A 312 2.38 3.15 23.25
C THR A 312 3.38 3.35 24.40
N GLU A 313 3.18 4.37 25.23
CA GLU A 313 4.02 4.69 26.39
C GLU A 313 3.82 3.71 27.58
N ILE A 314 2.78 2.86 27.54
CA ILE A 314 2.51 1.88 28.61
C ILE A 314 3.62 0.82 28.67
N ALA A 315 4.45 0.93 29.71
CA ALA A 315 5.58 0.06 29.98
C ALA A 315 5.20 -1.40 30.29
N ASN A 316 4.04 -1.63 30.92
CA ASN A 316 3.62 -2.96 31.36
C ASN A 316 2.85 -3.66 30.22
N PRO A 317 3.34 -4.79 29.66
CA PRO A 317 2.72 -5.43 28.51
C PRO A 317 1.29 -5.92 28.75
N LYS A 318 0.99 -6.40 29.97
CA LYS A 318 -0.38 -6.82 30.34
C LYS A 318 -1.31 -5.62 30.38
N LYS A 319 -0.91 -4.52 31.03
CA LYS A 319 -1.73 -3.30 31.07
C LYS A 319 -1.98 -2.75 29.67
N ARG A 320 -0.95 -2.71 28.83
CA ARG A 320 -1.04 -2.23 27.44
C ARG A 320 -1.99 -3.08 26.60
N ARG A 321 -1.92 -4.40 26.77
CA ARG A 321 -2.80 -5.34 26.06
C ARG A 321 -4.26 -5.20 26.48
N HIS A 322 -4.56 -4.89 27.74
CA HIS A 322 -5.93 -4.71 28.22
C HIS A 322 -6.37 -3.23 28.15
N PHE A 323 -5.64 -2.39 27.43
CA PHE A 323 -6.00 -0.99 27.28
C PHE A 323 -7.24 -0.89 26.36
N PRO A 324 -8.31 -0.23 26.81
CA PRO A 324 -9.56 -0.18 26.06
C PRO A 324 -9.44 0.72 24.82
N PHE A 325 -10.32 0.50 23.85
CA PHE A 325 -10.47 1.34 22.66
C PHE A 325 -11.89 1.92 22.59
N PRO A 326 -12.24 2.87 23.48
CA PRO A 326 -13.59 3.43 23.53
C PRO A 326 -13.88 4.33 22.31
N GLU A 327 -15.15 4.68 22.08
CA GLU A 327 -15.56 5.55 20.95
C GLU A 327 -14.75 6.85 20.88
N LYS A 328 -14.41 7.43 22.03
CA LYS A 328 -13.55 8.65 22.07
C LYS A 328 -12.18 8.43 21.42
N LEU A 329 -11.54 7.29 21.69
CA LEU A 329 -10.24 6.96 21.09
C LEU A 329 -10.40 6.57 19.62
N ARG A 330 -11.47 5.83 19.29
CA ARG A 330 -11.84 5.52 17.90
C ARG A 330 -12.02 6.79 17.06
N GLN A 331 -12.77 7.77 17.55
CA GLN A 331 -12.96 9.06 16.88
C GLN A 331 -11.65 9.82 16.70
N ALA A 332 -10.76 9.82 17.69
CA ALA A 332 -9.46 10.45 17.58
C ALA A 332 -8.56 9.75 16.53
N CYS A 333 -8.61 8.42 16.43
CA CYS A 333 -7.93 7.66 15.39
C CYS A 333 -8.55 7.95 14.02
N ASP A 334 -9.87 7.95 13.91
CA ASP A 334 -10.62 8.28 12.70
C ASP A 334 -10.25 9.67 12.14
N ASP A 335 -10.19 10.68 13.03
CA ASP A 335 -9.67 12.02 12.77
C ASP A 335 -8.24 12.01 12.22
N TYR A 336 -7.37 11.17 12.79
CA TYR A 336 -5.97 11.06 12.37
C TYR A 336 -5.85 10.49 10.96
N TYR A 337 -6.47 9.33 10.70
CA TYR A 337 -6.40 8.67 9.40
C TYR A 337 -6.94 9.57 8.29
N VAL A 338 -8.13 10.18 8.44
CA VAL A 338 -8.70 11.03 7.39
C VAL A 338 -7.83 12.25 7.11
N LYS A 339 -7.27 12.89 8.14
CA LYS A 339 -6.36 14.04 7.97
C LYS A 339 -5.08 13.62 7.25
N ASN A 340 -4.52 12.46 7.59
CA ASN A 340 -3.31 11.97 6.95
C ASN A 340 -3.58 11.64 5.46
N TYR A 341 -4.68 10.94 5.16
CA TYR A 341 -5.09 10.66 3.79
C TYR A 341 -5.31 11.95 2.98
N ILE A 342 -6.08 12.91 3.50
CA ILE A 342 -6.31 14.20 2.83
C ILE A 342 -4.99 14.94 2.58
N ARG A 343 -4.10 15.01 3.57
CA ARG A 343 -2.77 15.64 3.44
C ARG A 343 -1.95 14.95 2.34
N TRP A 344 -1.80 13.64 2.43
CA TRP A 344 -0.87 12.89 1.59
C TRP A 344 -1.36 12.80 0.14
N TYR A 345 -2.61 12.42 -0.09
CA TYR A 345 -3.20 12.34 -1.43
C TYR A 345 -3.42 13.71 -2.09
N SER A 346 -3.28 14.80 -1.32
CA SER A 346 -3.27 16.15 -1.86
C SER A 346 -1.88 16.73 -2.11
N THR A 347 -0.81 16.00 -1.75
CA THR A 347 0.57 16.45 -1.89
C THR A 347 1.03 16.34 -3.34
N GLU A 348 1.56 17.43 -3.91
CA GLU A 348 2.19 17.41 -5.23
C GLU A 348 3.61 16.85 -5.15
N PRO A 349 4.08 16.08 -6.16
CA PRO A 349 3.47 15.84 -7.48
C PRO A 349 2.52 14.63 -7.55
N PHE A 350 2.29 13.94 -6.42
CA PHE A 350 1.49 12.72 -6.35
C PHE A 350 0.00 12.98 -6.66
N ALA A 351 -0.54 14.11 -6.21
CA ALA A 351 -1.92 14.49 -6.51
C ALA A 351 -2.16 14.69 -8.02
N THR A 352 -1.22 15.33 -8.73
CA THR A 352 -1.26 15.45 -10.20
C THR A 352 -1.32 14.09 -10.89
N ALA A 353 -0.55 13.11 -10.40
CA ALA A 353 -0.55 11.75 -10.96
C ALA A 353 -1.90 11.03 -10.70
N ASN A 354 -2.42 11.09 -9.46
CA ASN A 354 -3.73 10.49 -9.11
C ASN A 354 -4.89 11.03 -9.95
N ALA A 355 -4.82 12.30 -10.37
CA ALA A 355 -5.87 12.90 -11.16
C ALA A 355 -5.85 12.46 -12.65
N GLN A 356 -4.77 11.84 -13.13
CA GLN A 356 -4.56 11.58 -14.56
C GLN A 356 -4.24 10.12 -14.89
N ILE A 357 -3.76 9.35 -13.91
CA ILE A 357 -3.39 7.95 -14.07
C ILE A 357 -4.34 7.10 -13.20
N PRO A 358 -5.22 6.29 -13.80
CA PRO A 358 -6.08 5.38 -13.04
C PRO A 358 -5.25 4.41 -12.20
N GLN A 359 -5.62 4.21 -10.93
CA GLN A 359 -4.91 3.29 -10.04
C GLN A 359 -5.59 1.92 -9.89
N LEU A 360 -4.84 0.93 -9.42
CA LEU A 360 -5.30 -0.33 -8.83
C LEU A 360 -4.37 -0.64 -7.65
N ASN A 361 -4.91 -0.66 -6.43
CA ASN A 361 -4.08 -0.76 -5.22
C ASN A 361 -4.48 -1.95 -4.35
N ILE A 362 -3.46 -2.63 -3.82
CA ILE A 362 -3.58 -3.46 -2.63
C ILE A 362 -2.96 -2.68 -1.46
N TRP A 363 -3.50 -2.81 -0.25
CA TRP A 363 -2.86 -2.26 0.95
C TRP A 363 -1.81 -3.21 1.53
N ASP A 364 -0.90 -2.64 2.32
CA ASP A 364 0.07 -3.34 3.15
C ASP A 364 -0.02 -2.84 4.61
N ASP A 365 0.96 -3.16 5.46
CA ASP A 365 0.84 -2.86 6.89
C ASP A 365 0.93 -1.37 7.22
N HIS A 366 1.75 -0.55 6.55
CA HIS A 366 1.82 0.88 6.87
C HIS A 366 0.55 1.67 6.49
N ASP A 367 -0.31 1.12 5.63
CA ASP A 367 -1.67 1.63 5.43
C ASP A 367 -2.51 1.52 6.71
N ILE A 368 -2.17 0.59 7.61
CA ILE A 368 -2.78 0.34 8.92
C ILE A 368 -1.88 0.86 10.05
N ILE A 369 -0.86 0.08 10.39
CA ILE A 369 0.25 0.33 11.30
C ILE A 369 1.32 -0.74 11.03
N ASP A 370 2.59 -0.34 11.04
CA ASP A 370 3.79 -1.19 10.92
C ASP A 370 3.63 -2.59 11.56
N GLY A 371 3.85 -3.65 10.77
CA GLY A 371 3.79 -5.06 11.18
C GLY A 371 2.38 -5.64 11.43
N PHE A 372 1.31 -4.96 11.03
CA PHE A 372 -0.06 -5.45 11.26
C PHE A 372 -0.28 -6.83 10.62
N GLY A 373 -0.76 -7.77 11.45
CA GLY A 373 -0.96 -9.18 11.07
C GLY A 373 0.17 -10.10 11.49
N SER A 374 1.35 -9.57 11.83
CA SER A 374 2.56 -10.36 12.05
C SER A 374 2.98 -10.45 13.52
N TYR A 375 2.36 -9.65 14.39
CA TYR A 375 2.47 -9.80 15.83
C TYR A 375 1.79 -11.08 16.33
N VAL A 376 2.11 -11.49 17.56
CA VAL A 376 1.44 -12.63 18.21
C VAL A 376 -0.07 -12.42 18.29
N ASP A 377 -0.85 -13.48 18.04
CA ASP A 377 -2.32 -13.43 17.98
C ASP A 377 -2.94 -12.77 19.22
N GLU A 378 -2.40 -13.08 20.40
CA GLU A 378 -2.85 -12.53 21.67
C GLU A 378 -2.74 -10.98 21.75
N PHE A 379 -1.75 -10.39 21.08
CA PHE A 379 -1.55 -8.95 20.99
C PHE A 379 -2.39 -8.33 19.86
N MET A 380 -2.47 -9.01 18.70
CA MET A 380 -3.32 -8.60 17.58
C MET A 380 -4.82 -8.55 17.94
N ARG A 381 -5.26 -9.35 18.92
CA ARG A 381 -6.64 -9.37 19.42
C ARG A 381 -6.97 -8.28 20.44
N CYS A 382 -6.01 -7.47 20.89
CA CYS A 382 -6.31 -6.42 21.84
C CYS A 382 -7.23 -5.35 21.23
N ASP A 383 -7.94 -4.62 22.09
CA ASP A 383 -8.94 -3.64 21.66
C ASP A 383 -8.37 -2.58 20.71
N VAL A 384 -7.14 -2.14 20.96
CA VAL A 384 -6.46 -1.15 20.12
C VAL A 384 -6.20 -1.69 18.72
N PHE A 385 -5.67 -2.91 18.55
CA PHE A 385 -5.39 -3.48 17.23
C PHE A 385 -6.67 -3.75 16.42
N ARG A 386 -7.73 -4.21 17.09
CA ARG A 386 -9.04 -4.39 16.45
C ARG A 386 -9.63 -3.05 16.00
N GLY A 387 -9.54 -2.04 16.87
CA GLY A 387 -9.99 -0.68 16.62
C GLY A 387 -9.30 0.00 15.45
N ILE A 388 -7.96 -0.05 15.40
CA ILE A 388 -7.18 0.56 14.31
C ILE A 388 -7.35 -0.22 13.00
N GLY A 389 -7.45 -1.55 13.05
CA GLY A 389 -7.69 -2.38 11.86
C GLY A 389 -8.96 -1.96 11.13
N GLY A 390 -10.08 -1.85 11.86
CA GLY A 390 -11.34 -1.37 11.29
C GLY A 390 -11.29 0.09 10.82
N THR A 391 -10.63 0.97 11.59
CA THR A 391 -10.50 2.39 11.23
C THR A 391 -9.66 2.60 9.97
N ALA A 392 -8.55 1.88 9.82
CA ALA A 392 -7.72 1.90 8.62
C ALA A 392 -8.47 1.33 7.40
N HIS A 393 -9.17 0.20 7.58
CA HIS A 393 -9.95 -0.44 6.53
C HIS A 393 -11.03 0.50 5.95
N LYS A 394 -11.71 1.29 6.79
CA LYS A 394 -12.65 2.33 6.34
C LYS A 394 -12.02 3.28 5.31
N TYR A 395 -10.82 3.79 5.59
CA TYR A 395 -10.17 4.75 4.70
C TYR A 395 -9.48 4.08 3.50
N TYR A 396 -9.05 2.83 3.63
CA TYR A 396 -8.63 2.01 2.51
C TYR A 396 -9.76 1.83 1.47
N MET A 397 -10.97 1.46 1.92
CA MET A 397 -12.14 1.33 1.06
C MET A 397 -12.50 2.64 0.37
N LEU A 398 -12.50 3.76 1.11
CA LEU A 398 -12.85 5.07 0.58
C LEU A 398 -11.82 5.60 -0.42
N PHE A 399 -10.56 5.73 -0.03
CA PHE A 399 -9.53 6.43 -0.83
C PHE A 399 -8.93 5.57 -1.93
N GLN A 400 -8.77 4.26 -1.71
CA GLN A 400 -8.05 3.41 -2.64
C GLN A 400 -8.97 2.59 -3.55
N HIS A 401 -10.13 2.15 -3.05
CA HIS A 401 -11.09 1.37 -3.84
C HIS A 401 -12.29 2.17 -4.35
N HIS A 402 -12.57 3.34 -3.76
CA HIS A 402 -13.77 4.13 -4.02
C HIS A 402 -15.06 3.34 -3.73
N LEU A 403 -15.07 2.63 -2.60
CA LEU A 403 -16.20 1.85 -2.12
C LEU A 403 -16.74 2.42 -0.79
N PRO A 404 -18.04 2.21 -0.51
CA PRO A 404 -18.59 2.49 0.82
C PRO A 404 -17.83 1.69 1.90
N PRO A 405 -17.48 2.32 3.02
CA PRO A 405 -16.83 1.62 4.13
C PRO A 405 -17.85 0.79 4.94
N PRO A 406 -17.38 -0.02 5.91
CA PRO A 406 -18.26 -0.60 6.92
C PRO A 406 -19.09 0.45 7.65
N VAL A 407 -20.31 0.08 8.06
CA VAL A 407 -21.29 0.98 8.67
C VAL A 407 -20.80 1.54 10.02
N SER A 408 -20.06 0.75 10.78
CA SER A 408 -19.40 1.15 12.04
C SER A 408 -18.11 0.34 12.22
N THR A 409 -17.16 0.85 13.01
CA THR A 409 -15.92 0.15 13.35
C THR A 409 -15.86 -0.22 14.84
N TYR A 410 -14.92 -1.10 15.21
CA TYR A 410 -14.79 -1.66 16.56
C TYR A 410 -14.59 -0.60 17.65
N THR A 411 -15.33 -0.73 18.76
CA THR A 411 -15.13 0.02 20.01
C THR A 411 -15.29 -0.89 21.22
N SER A 412 -14.48 -0.69 22.26
CA SER A 412 -14.52 -1.56 23.46
C SER A 412 -15.74 -1.30 24.36
N ASP A 413 -16.32 -0.10 24.28
CA ASP A 413 -17.48 0.34 25.06
C ASP A 413 -18.84 0.01 24.41
N HIS A 414 -18.85 -0.47 23.16
CA HIS A 414 -20.05 -0.97 22.49
C HIS A 414 -19.95 -2.49 22.22
N THR A 415 -20.12 -3.31 23.27
CA THR A 415 -20.16 -4.77 23.19
C THR A 415 -21.51 -5.31 23.68
N THR A 416 -22.45 -5.56 22.77
CA THR A 416 -23.64 -6.36 23.11
C THR A 416 -23.99 -7.37 22.00
N THR A 417 -23.67 -8.64 22.30
CA THR A 417 -24.40 -9.90 22.06
C THR A 417 -23.44 -11.06 21.73
N SER A 418 -23.91 -12.29 21.95
CA SER A 418 -23.21 -13.56 21.75
C SER A 418 -22.86 -13.88 20.30
N GLU A 419 -23.19 -13.01 19.33
CA GLU A 419 -22.97 -13.19 17.89
C GLU A 419 -22.02 -12.14 17.26
N GLY A 420 -21.37 -11.30 18.06
CA GLY A 420 -20.45 -10.26 17.58
C GLY A 420 -20.86 -8.85 18.02
N GLN A 421 -20.06 -7.84 17.66
CA GLN A 421 -20.44 -6.44 17.86
C GLN A 421 -21.47 -6.04 16.79
N GLY A 422 -22.71 -5.78 17.21
CA GLY A 422 -23.70 -5.13 16.36
C GLY A 422 -23.31 -3.69 16.01
N LEU A 423 -24.11 -3.05 15.15
CA LEU A 423 -23.89 -1.66 14.71
C LEU A 423 -23.83 -0.71 15.91
N ASP A 424 -22.79 0.12 15.98
CA ASP A 424 -22.67 1.18 17.00
C ASP A 424 -23.47 2.42 16.56
N PRO A 425 -24.63 2.72 17.17
CA PRO A 425 -25.47 3.83 16.76
C PRO A 425 -24.82 5.20 17.00
N ASN A 426 -23.83 5.30 17.90
CA ASN A 426 -23.13 6.56 18.16
C ASN A 426 -22.34 7.01 16.92
N GLN A 427 -21.77 6.06 16.18
CA GLN A 427 -21.03 6.33 14.95
C GLN A 427 -21.92 6.74 13.78
N LEU A 428 -23.24 6.52 13.89
CA LEU A 428 -24.24 6.89 12.90
C LEU A 428 -24.94 8.21 13.21
N MET A 429 -24.63 8.84 14.34
CA MET A 429 -25.10 10.18 14.65
C MET A 429 -24.50 11.16 13.63
N ASP A 430 -25.38 11.88 12.93
CA ASP A 430 -25.02 12.84 11.90
C ASP A 430 -24.10 12.31 10.79
N THR A 431 -24.09 11.00 10.58
CA THR A 431 -23.25 10.32 9.59
C THR A 431 -24.12 9.55 8.60
N TYR A 432 -23.72 9.59 7.34
CA TYR A 432 -24.26 8.78 6.25
C TYR A 432 -23.19 7.79 5.79
N VAL A 433 -23.59 6.53 5.63
CA VAL A 433 -22.78 5.49 5.00
C VAL A 433 -23.64 4.87 3.90
N ALA A 434 -23.12 4.84 2.68
CA ALA A 434 -23.84 4.22 1.58
C ALA A 434 -23.94 2.70 1.78
N PRO A 435 -24.98 2.04 1.25
CA PRO A 435 -25.06 0.59 1.26
C PRO A 435 -23.83 -0.04 0.60
N ALA A 436 -23.39 -1.18 1.13
CA ALA A 436 -22.28 -1.93 0.54
C ALA A 436 -22.50 -2.17 -0.96
N LYS A 437 -21.46 -1.94 -1.75
CA LYS A 437 -21.49 -2.04 -3.21
C LYS A 437 -20.74 -3.29 -3.66
N SER A 438 -21.38 -4.11 -4.49
CA SER A 438 -20.72 -5.21 -5.18
C SER A 438 -20.12 -4.71 -6.48
N ASP A 439 -18.86 -5.05 -6.76
CA ASP A 439 -18.22 -4.83 -8.05
C ASP A 439 -17.55 -6.14 -8.53
N PRO A 440 -17.82 -6.58 -9.78
CA PRO A 440 -17.32 -7.86 -10.28
C PRO A 440 -15.80 -7.93 -10.45
N SER A 441 -15.08 -6.80 -10.33
CA SER A 441 -13.62 -6.77 -10.28
C SER A 441 -13.06 -7.43 -9.01
N TYR A 442 -13.84 -7.50 -7.93
CA TYR A 442 -13.36 -8.06 -6.67
C TYR A 442 -13.65 -9.55 -6.53
N ILE A 443 -12.74 -10.25 -5.86
CA ILE A 443 -12.84 -11.62 -5.39
C ILE A 443 -12.81 -11.55 -3.86
N VAL A 444 -14.01 -11.49 -3.27
CA VAL A 444 -14.19 -11.26 -1.84
C VAL A 444 -14.05 -12.57 -1.07
N GLY A 445 -13.21 -12.57 -0.02
CA GLY A 445 -13.02 -13.74 0.86
C GLY A 445 -14.32 -14.18 1.52
N LYS A 446 -14.48 -15.48 1.82
CA LYS A 446 -15.73 -16.01 2.41
C LYS A 446 -15.87 -15.71 3.89
N GLN A 447 -14.75 -15.65 4.60
CA GLN A 447 -14.70 -15.46 6.04
C GLN A 447 -14.09 -14.09 6.35
N PRO A 448 -14.55 -13.43 7.42
CA PRO A 448 -13.89 -12.23 7.88
C PRO A 448 -12.47 -12.54 8.38
N GLY A 449 -11.61 -11.53 8.26
CA GLY A 449 -10.27 -11.54 8.83
C GLY A 449 -10.30 -11.61 10.37
N PRO A 450 -9.29 -12.21 11.01
CA PRO A 450 -9.31 -12.47 12.44
C PRO A 450 -9.18 -11.20 13.31
N TYR A 451 -8.64 -10.11 12.74
CA TYR A 451 -8.33 -8.88 13.47
C TYR A 451 -9.10 -7.67 12.96
N VAL A 452 -9.19 -7.50 11.63
CA VAL A 452 -9.96 -6.42 10.99
C VAL A 452 -11.47 -6.70 11.06
N ALA A 453 -11.86 -7.99 11.16
CA ALA A 453 -13.24 -8.47 11.14
C ALA A 453 -14.03 -8.13 9.85
N GLU A 454 -13.31 -7.82 8.78
CA GLU A 454 -13.85 -7.54 7.44
C GLU A 454 -13.41 -8.61 6.44
N HIS A 455 -14.03 -8.65 5.27
CA HIS A 455 -13.69 -9.61 4.22
C HIS A 455 -12.55 -9.11 3.33
N SER A 456 -11.64 -10.00 2.93
CA SER A 456 -10.54 -9.63 2.02
C SER A 456 -11.05 -9.19 0.65
N HIS A 457 -10.41 -8.18 0.06
CA HIS A 457 -10.76 -7.64 -1.26
C HIS A 457 -9.65 -7.90 -2.27
N ASN A 458 -9.60 -9.11 -2.82
CA ASN A 458 -8.69 -9.45 -3.92
C ASN A 458 -9.26 -8.94 -5.25
N MET A 459 -8.44 -8.74 -6.28
CA MET A 459 -8.87 -8.11 -7.53
C MET A 459 -8.47 -8.90 -8.76
N PHE A 460 -9.38 -9.02 -9.73
CA PHE A 460 -9.07 -9.42 -11.10
C PHE A 460 -9.46 -8.31 -12.08
N ALA A 461 -8.57 -7.99 -13.02
CA ALA A 461 -8.85 -7.08 -14.11
C ALA A 461 -8.12 -7.48 -15.40
N ARG A 462 -8.66 -7.11 -16.56
CA ARG A 462 -7.90 -7.14 -17.83
C ARG A 462 -7.15 -5.81 -17.96
N LEU A 463 -5.85 -5.82 -18.21
CA LEU A 463 -5.06 -4.62 -18.49
C LEU A 463 -4.90 -4.46 -20.01
N GLY A 464 -6.02 -4.16 -20.68
CA GLY A 464 -6.11 -4.12 -22.14
C GLY A 464 -6.28 -5.51 -22.76
N ALA A 465 -5.82 -5.66 -23.99
CA ALA A 465 -6.18 -6.81 -24.84
C ALA A 465 -5.61 -8.16 -24.38
N ARG A 466 -4.38 -8.21 -23.83
CA ARG A 466 -3.64 -9.48 -23.64
C ARG A 466 -3.04 -9.68 -22.25
N ILE A 467 -3.25 -8.75 -21.32
CA ILE A 467 -2.70 -8.82 -19.97
C ILE A 467 -3.84 -9.03 -18.96
N ALA A 468 -3.75 -10.07 -18.14
CA ALA A 468 -4.53 -10.20 -16.92
C ALA A 468 -3.77 -9.59 -15.74
N PHE A 469 -4.52 -9.07 -14.77
CA PHE A 469 -4.03 -8.61 -13.49
C PHE A 469 -4.72 -9.36 -12.36
N LEU A 470 -3.94 -9.74 -11.35
CA LEU A 470 -4.41 -10.30 -10.10
C LEU A 470 -3.73 -9.57 -8.94
N GLY A 471 -4.51 -8.90 -8.09
CA GLY A 471 -4.03 -8.30 -6.83
C GLY A 471 -4.53 -9.09 -5.63
N ILE A 472 -3.64 -9.47 -4.72
CA ILE A 472 -3.99 -10.25 -3.52
C ILE A 472 -3.95 -9.34 -2.29
N ASP A 473 -5.06 -9.28 -1.56
CA ASP A 473 -5.15 -8.67 -0.25
C ASP A 473 -4.54 -9.61 0.78
N ALA A 474 -3.29 -9.32 1.14
CA ALA A 474 -2.49 -10.14 2.03
C ALA A 474 -2.48 -9.64 3.48
N ARG A 475 -3.36 -8.71 3.87
CA ARG A 475 -3.40 -8.13 5.22
C ARG A 475 -4.71 -8.39 5.96
N THR A 476 -5.86 -8.43 5.27
CA THR A 476 -7.15 -8.63 5.95
C THR A 476 -7.23 -9.97 6.69
N GLU A 477 -6.80 -11.06 6.04
CA GLU A 477 -6.86 -12.43 6.59
C GLU A 477 -5.58 -12.85 7.33
N ARG A 478 -4.57 -11.97 7.36
CA ARG A 478 -3.22 -12.32 7.81
C ARG A 478 -3.18 -12.59 9.31
N THR A 479 -2.42 -13.62 9.65
CA THR A 479 -1.89 -13.90 10.98
C THR A 479 -0.39 -14.17 10.87
N ARG A 480 0.29 -14.28 12.01
CA ARG A 480 1.70 -14.68 12.06
C ARG A 480 2.00 -16.03 11.37
N HIS A 481 0.99 -16.87 11.16
CA HIS A 481 1.17 -18.21 10.59
C HIS A 481 0.57 -18.38 9.20
N GLN A 482 -0.34 -17.50 8.80
CA GLN A 482 -1.14 -17.63 7.58
C GLN A 482 -1.31 -16.25 6.92
N ILE A 483 -1.17 -16.16 5.60
CA ILE A 483 -1.37 -14.90 4.87
C ILE A 483 -2.82 -14.79 4.41
N ASN A 484 -3.33 -15.80 3.70
CA ASN A 484 -4.73 -15.90 3.30
C ASN A 484 -5.32 -17.27 3.65
N TYR A 485 -6.65 -17.32 3.79
CA TYR A 485 -7.35 -18.58 3.97
C TYR A 485 -7.21 -19.47 2.72
N PRO A 486 -7.06 -20.80 2.86
CA PRO A 486 -7.04 -21.72 1.72
C PRO A 486 -8.24 -21.57 0.78
N GLU A 487 -9.44 -21.37 1.33
CA GLU A 487 -10.66 -21.14 0.55
C GLU A 487 -10.65 -19.82 -0.24
N THR A 488 -9.96 -18.79 0.26
CA THR A 488 -9.78 -17.51 -0.45
C THR A 488 -8.87 -17.72 -1.65
N TYR A 489 -7.79 -18.50 -1.51
CA TYR A 489 -6.99 -18.89 -2.67
C TYR A 489 -7.78 -19.72 -3.69
N ASP A 490 -8.63 -20.65 -3.26
CA ASP A 490 -9.46 -21.42 -4.19
C ASP A 490 -10.42 -20.51 -4.98
N LEU A 491 -10.99 -19.48 -4.35
CA LEU A 491 -11.78 -18.46 -5.06
C LEU A 491 -10.94 -17.68 -6.07
N ILE A 492 -9.73 -17.25 -5.69
CA ILE A 492 -8.82 -16.51 -6.56
C ILE A 492 -8.46 -17.32 -7.81
N PHE A 493 -7.99 -18.56 -7.63
CA PHE A 493 -7.59 -19.43 -8.73
C PHE A 493 -8.79 -19.92 -9.56
N GLY A 494 -9.95 -20.11 -8.93
CA GLY A 494 -11.20 -20.41 -9.61
C GLY A 494 -11.60 -19.29 -10.57
N ARG A 495 -11.60 -18.05 -10.08
CA ARG A 495 -11.89 -16.87 -10.91
C ARG A 495 -10.88 -16.70 -12.03
N LEU A 496 -9.58 -16.77 -11.72
CA LEU A 496 -8.51 -16.63 -12.73
C LEU A 496 -8.64 -17.67 -13.85
N ARG A 497 -8.86 -18.94 -13.50
CA ARG A 497 -9.07 -20.02 -14.47
C ARG A 497 -10.28 -19.76 -15.37
N GLN A 498 -11.40 -19.30 -14.79
CA GLN A 498 -12.61 -18.97 -15.54
C GLN A 498 -12.35 -17.86 -16.57
N GLU A 499 -11.67 -16.79 -16.16
CA GLU A 499 -11.39 -15.63 -17.02
C GLU A 499 -10.42 -15.98 -18.15
N LEU A 500 -9.35 -16.72 -17.85
CA LEU A 500 -8.39 -17.20 -18.86
C LEU A 500 -9.04 -18.15 -19.86
N LYS A 501 -9.90 -19.05 -19.39
CA LYS A 501 -10.67 -19.95 -20.25
C LYS A 501 -11.61 -19.19 -21.16
N SER A 502 -12.39 -18.25 -20.61
CA SER A 502 -13.32 -17.41 -21.38
C SER A 502 -12.59 -16.61 -22.47
N ALA A 503 -11.45 -16.00 -22.13
CA ALA A 503 -10.63 -15.26 -23.09
C ALA A 503 -10.05 -16.16 -24.20
N ALA A 504 -9.67 -17.40 -23.87
CA ALA A 504 -9.20 -18.36 -24.86
C ALA A 504 -10.33 -18.82 -25.80
N GLU A 505 -11.51 -19.10 -25.25
CA GLU A 505 -12.70 -19.54 -26.01
C GLU A 505 -13.26 -18.43 -26.92
N SER A 506 -13.11 -17.15 -26.55
CA SER A 506 -13.50 -16.01 -27.38
C SER A 506 -12.52 -15.68 -28.52
N GLY A 507 -11.42 -16.42 -28.64
CA GLY A 507 -10.38 -16.17 -29.63
C GLY A 507 -9.47 -14.97 -29.33
N ARG A 508 -9.56 -14.40 -28.12
CA ARG A 508 -8.73 -13.29 -27.63
C ARG A 508 -7.96 -13.70 -26.36
N PRO A 509 -7.12 -14.74 -26.44
CA PRO A 509 -6.45 -15.29 -25.27
C PRO A 509 -5.54 -14.26 -24.60
N LEU A 510 -5.62 -14.19 -23.28
CA LEU A 510 -4.66 -13.48 -22.46
C LEU A 510 -3.30 -14.21 -22.54
N LYS A 511 -2.20 -13.44 -22.54
CA LYS A 511 -0.84 -13.93 -22.76
C LYS A 511 0.11 -13.63 -21.61
N HIS A 512 -0.20 -12.61 -20.83
CA HIS A 512 0.53 -12.26 -19.61
C HIS A 512 -0.42 -12.23 -18.42
N LEU A 513 0.10 -12.60 -17.26
CA LEU A 513 -0.52 -12.39 -15.95
C LEU A 513 0.43 -11.55 -15.10
N ILE A 514 -0.03 -10.39 -14.68
CA ILE A 514 0.63 -9.56 -13.68
C ILE A 514 0.03 -9.91 -12.32
N LEU A 515 0.82 -10.48 -11.43
CA LEU A 515 0.46 -10.74 -10.03
C LEU A 515 1.03 -9.63 -9.15
N LEU A 516 0.19 -8.97 -8.36
CA LEU A 516 0.60 -7.94 -7.41
C LEU A 516 0.49 -8.48 -5.98
N LEU A 517 1.62 -8.45 -5.26
CA LEU A 517 1.75 -8.81 -3.84
C LEU A 517 2.35 -7.62 -3.09
N GLY A 518 1.97 -7.39 -1.83
CA GLY A 518 2.60 -6.35 -1.00
C GLY A 518 4.09 -6.64 -0.79
N ILE A 519 4.37 -7.89 -0.45
CA ILE A 519 5.71 -8.36 -0.07
C ILE A 519 6.34 -9.21 -1.18
N PRO A 520 7.65 -9.05 -1.49
CA PRO A 520 8.34 -9.83 -2.51
C PRO A 520 8.37 -11.33 -2.21
N ILE A 521 8.23 -12.15 -3.25
CA ILE A 521 8.16 -13.61 -3.11
C ILE A 521 9.47 -14.31 -3.50
N ALA A 522 10.22 -13.82 -4.50
CA ALA A 522 11.52 -14.33 -4.91
C ALA A 522 12.64 -13.40 -4.42
N TYR A 523 12.95 -13.47 -3.12
CA TYR A 523 13.86 -12.55 -2.44
C TYR A 523 14.86 -13.28 -1.54
N PRO A 524 16.05 -12.70 -1.24
CA PRO A 524 17.01 -13.31 -0.32
C PRO A 524 16.38 -13.61 1.04
N ARG A 525 16.58 -14.84 1.52
CA ARG A 525 16.10 -15.24 2.85
C ARG A 525 16.82 -14.45 3.92
N LEU A 526 16.06 -13.71 4.71
CA LEU A 526 16.60 -12.85 5.75
C LEU A 526 16.82 -13.57 7.09
N THR A 527 16.35 -14.82 7.26
CA THR A 527 16.36 -15.57 8.55
C THR A 527 17.73 -15.67 9.25
N TRP A 528 18.84 -15.43 8.54
CA TRP A 528 20.18 -15.41 9.13
C TRP A 528 20.57 -14.04 9.71
N LEU A 529 19.90 -12.96 9.30
CA LEU A 529 20.19 -11.58 9.66
C LEU A 529 19.95 -11.34 11.15
N GLU A 530 18.96 -11.99 11.75
CA GLU A 530 18.78 -12.06 13.21
C GLU A 530 20.05 -12.53 13.94
N ASN A 531 20.73 -13.56 13.43
CA ASN A 531 21.94 -14.10 14.05
C ASN A 531 23.12 -13.13 13.94
N VAL A 532 23.18 -12.35 12.85
CA VAL A 532 24.23 -11.34 12.66
C VAL A 532 23.98 -10.12 13.55
N PHE A 533 22.74 -9.65 13.69
CA PHE A 533 22.41 -8.55 14.59
C PHE A 533 22.47 -8.92 16.09
N ARG A 534 22.33 -10.21 16.41
CA ARG A 534 22.56 -10.76 17.76
C ARG A 534 24.03 -11.11 18.05
N SER A 535 24.93 -10.97 17.06
CA SER A 535 26.35 -11.29 17.23
C SER A 535 27.04 -10.35 18.24
N PRO A 536 27.94 -10.86 19.12
CA PRO A 536 28.71 -10.04 20.06
C PRO A 536 29.51 -8.91 19.40
N ILE A 537 29.85 -9.06 18.11
CA ILE A 537 30.61 -8.06 17.33
C ILE A 537 29.83 -6.77 17.06
N MET A 538 28.50 -6.81 17.16
CA MET A 538 27.64 -5.62 17.07
C MET A 538 27.57 -4.85 18.39
N GLY A 539 28.04 -5.44 19.49
CA GLY A 539 28.06 -4.81 20.82
C GLY A 539 28.76 -3.45 20.85
N PRO A 540 29.99 -3.32 20.32
CA PRO A 540 30.70 -2.03 20.23
C PRO A 540 29.96 -0.99 19.38
N VAL A 541 29.36 -1.39 18.25
CA VAL A 541 28.62 -0.49 17.35
C VAL A 541 27.35 0.04 18.03
N LYS A 542 26.58 -0.84 18.69
CA LYS A 542 25.40 -0.46 19.49
C LYS A 542 25.78 0.45 20.65
N PHE A 543 26.91 0.18 21.31
CA PHE A 543 27.42 1.01 22.42
C PHE A 543 27.83 2.40 21.95
N LEU A 544 28.57 2.52 20.84
CA LEU A 544 28.97 3.79 20.24
C LEU A 544 27.77 4.64 19.79
N ASN A 545 26.76 4.02 19.16
CA ASN A 545 25.54 4.72 18.78
C ASN A 545 24.79 5.28 20.00
N ARG A 546 24.60 4.43 21.03
CA ARG A 546 23.92 4.82 22.28
C ARG A 546 24.67 5.89 23.08
N ARG A 547 26.01 5.94 23.00
CA ARG A 547 26.87 6.81 23.80
C ARG A 547 27.12 8.18 23.15
N PHE A 548 27.13 8.26 21.82
CA PHE A 548 27.60 9.45 21.10
C PHE A 548 26.61 10.00 20.06
N GLY A 549 25.45 9.37 19.82
CA GLY A 549 24.42 9.92 18.92
C GLY A 549 24.84 10.08 17.45
N LEU A 550 25.96 9.47 17.05
CA LEU A 550 26.59 9.66 15.73
C LEU A 550 25.90 8.88 14.58
N ALA A 551 24.78 8.19 14.83
CA ALA A 551 24.01 7.49 13.80
C ALA A 551 22.49 7.62 13.99
N GLY A 552 22.02 8.85 14.28
CA GLY A 552 20.63 9.21 14.59
C GLY A 552 19.56 9.00 13.49
N GLY A 553 19.79 8.15 12.48
CA GLY A 553 18.81 7.90 11.41
C GLY A 553 18.69 6.44 10.92
N VAL A 554 19.41 5.49 11.56
CA VAL A 554 19.57 4.11 11.05
C VAL A 554 18.85 3.05 11.91
N PHE A 555 18.23 3.44 13.03
CA PHE A 555 17.63 2.48 13.97
C PHE A 555 16.27 2.98 14.45
N ASN A 556 15.24 2.14 14.30
CA ASN A 556 13.89 2.48 14.71
C ASN A 556 13.77 2.50 16.25
N HIS A 557 12.92 3.37 16.78
CA HIS A 557 12.73 3.56 18.22
C HIS A 557 11.98 2.39 18.90
N PHE A 558 11.54 1.39 18.13
CA PHE A 558 10.86 0.21 18.65
C PHE A 558 11.83 -0.76 19.36
N ASP A 559 13.07 -0.90 18.89
CA ASP A 559 14.03 -1.84 19.50
C ASP A 559 15.54 -1.60 19.27
N GLY A 560 15.93 -0.50 18.62
CA GLY A 560 17.33 -0.23 18.31
C GLY A 560 17.93 -1.16 17.26
N SER A 561 17.08 -1.74 16.41
CA SER A 561 17.44 -2.54 15.25
C SER A 561 17.02 -1.83 13.94
N VAL A 562 17.55 -2.30 12.81
CA VAL A 562 17.30 -1.70 11.49
C VAL A 562 15.93 -2.17 11.02
N ASP A 563 15.12 -1.30 10.40
CA ASP A 563 13.75 -1.57 9.88
C ASP A 563 13.58 -2.98 9.28
N LEU A 564 14.61 -3.48 8.59
CA LEU A 564 14.69 -4.82 8.00
C LEU A 564 14.46 -6.04 8.94
N LEU A 565 14.43 -5.86 10.26
CA LEU A 565 14.27 -6.96 11.23
C LEU A 565 12.82 -7.30 11.59
N ASP A 566 11.87 -6.38 11.37
CA ASP A 566 10.45 -6.67 11.56
C ASP A 566 9.83 -7.29 10.28
N ASP A 567 10.29 -6.92 9.07
CA ASP A 567 9.96 -7.55 7.76
C ASP A 567 10.26 -9.06 7.68
N LEU A 568 11.09 -9.54 8.61
CA LEU A 568 11.78 -10.82 8.56
C LEU A 568 10.84 -12.02 8.80
N ASP A 569 9.83 -11.85 9.66
CA ASP A 569 8.75 -12.82 9.88
C ASP A 569 7.57 -12.58 8.90
N ASP A 570 7.43 -11.37 8.34
CA ASP A 570 6.37 -10.97 7.39
C ASP A 570 6.56 -11.53 5.98
N HIS A 571 7.82 -11.77 5.60
CA HIS A 571 8.18 -12.25 4.28
C HIS A 571 7.58 -13.61 3.93
N TYR A 572 7.13 -13.76 2.69
CA TYR A 572 6.80 -15.08 2.11
C TYR A 572 7.94 -16.10 2.27
N THR A 573 9.18 -15.62 2.31
CA THR A 573 10.38 -16.46 2.46
C THR A 573 10.67 -16.91 3.90
N ALA A 574 9.89 -16.41 4.88
CA ALA A 574 9.97 -16.82 6.27
C ALA A 574 9.58 -18.31 6.44
N ARG A 575 10.09 -18.93 7.50
CA ARG A 575 9.91 -20.37 7.73
C ARG A 575 8.45 -20.75 7.89
N THR A 576 7.65 -19.90 8.53
CA THR A 576 6.20 -20.07 8.77
C THR A 576 5.42 -20.06 7.46
N HIS A 577 5.71 -19.11 6.56
CA HIS A 577 4.96 -18.92 5.31
C HIS A 577 5.45 -19.78 4.14
N LYS A 578 6.58 -20.46 4.27
CA LYS A 578 7.21 -21.21 3.16
C LYS A 578 6.28 -22.24 2.50
N LYS A 579 5.42 -22.94 3.27
CA LYS A 579 4.48 -23.93 2.70
C LYS A 579 3.42 -23.25 1.82
N GLU A 580 2.82 -22.17 2.33
CA GLU A 580 1.82 -21.37 1.64
C GLU A 580 2.40 -20.69 0.40
N ARG A 581 3.60 -20.10 0.53
CA ARG A 581 4.38 -19.55 -0.58
C ARG A 581 4.58 -20.56 -1.70
N ASN A 582 5.04 -21.76 -1.36
CA ASN A 582 5.33 -22.80 -2.36
C ASN A 582 4.05 -23.23 -3.07
N ALA A 583 2.95 -23.43 -2.33
CA ALA A 583 1.66 -23.79 -2.91
C ALA A 583 1.11 -22.70 -3.86
N LEU A 584 1.27 -21.41 -3.49
CA LEU A 584 0.93 -20.29 -4.35
C LEU A 584 1.72 -20.33 -5.67
N VAL A 585 3.04 -20.48 -5.58
CA VAL A 585 3.93 -20.57 -6.75
C VAL A 585 3.58 -21.77 -7.64
N GLU A 586 3.40 -22.96 -7.07
CA GLU A 586 3.08 -24.16 -7.84
C GLU A 586 1.71 -24.06 -8.54
N ARG A 587 0.71 -23.43 -7.90
CA ARG A 587 -0.58 -23.14 -8.55
C ARG A 587 -0.46 -22.13 -9.69
N LEU A 588 0.39 -21.12 -9.55
CA LEU A 588 0.71 -20.19 -10.63
C LEU A 588 1.38 -20.91 -11.82
N GLN A 589 2.34 -21.80 -11.54
CA GLN A 589 2.98 -22.63 -12.58
C GLN A 589 1.97 -23.49 -13.33
N ALA A 590 1.02 -24.09 -12.62
CA ALA A 590 -0.04 -24.85 -13.27
C ALA A 590 -0.96 -23.98 -14.13
N ILE A 591 -1.36 -22.79 -13.68
CA ILE A 591 -2.11 -21.84 -14.52
C ILE A 591 -1.32 -21.47 -15.78
N ALA A 592 -0.02 -21.19 -15.64
CA ALA A 592 0.85 -20.89 -16.76
C ALA A 592 0.89 -22.06 -17.77
N SER A 593 0.98 -23.30 -17.29
CA SER A 593 0.96 -24.51 -18.13
C SER A 593 -0.41 -24.77 -18.78
N GLU A 594 -1.51 -24.50 -18.08
CA GLU A 594 -2.87 -24.76 -18.53
C GLU A 594 -3.30 -23.80 -19.65
N PHE A 595 -2.93 -22.52 -19.53
CA PHE A 595 -3.38 -21.46 -20.43
C PHE A 595 -2.29 -20.88 -21.33
N SER A 596 -1.04 -21.35 -21.20
CA SER A 596 0.14 -20.79 -21.87
C SER A 596 0.27 -19.27 -21.64
N VAL A 597 0.19 -18.87 -20.38
CA VAL A 597 0.31 -17.47 -19.91
C VAL A 597 1.65 -17.27 -19.21
N ARG A 598 2.38 -16.20 -19.56
CA ARG A 598 3.60 -15.80 -18.86
C ARG A 598 3.26 -15.00 -17.61
N ILE A 599 3.83 -15.38 -16.47
CA ILE A 599 3.58 -14.71 -15.19
C ILE A 599 4.73 -13.76 -14.85
N THR A 600 4.38 -12.53 -14.50
CA THR A 600 5.27 -11.52 -13.91
C THR A 600 4.69 -11.09 -12.57
N ILE A 601 5.51 -11.12 -11.53
CA ILE A 601 5.12 -10.81 -10.14
C ILE A 601 5.70 -9.44 -9.78
N LEU A 602 4.89 -8.59 -9.17
CA LEU A 602 5.26 -7.27 -8.66
C LEU A 602 5.18 -7.33 -7.13
N GLY A 603 6.22 -6.81 -6.46
CA GLY A 603 6.28 -6.74 -5.00
C GLY A 603 7.06 -5.52 -4.50
N GLY A 604 6.70 -5.04 -3.31
CA GLY A 604 7.20 -3.81 -2.69
C GLY A 604 7.80 -4.03 -1.31
N ASP A 605 7.41 -3.21 -0.33
CA ASP A 605 7.71 -3.34 1.12
C ASP A 605 9.18 -3.14 1.54
N VAL A 606 10.12 -3.89 0.97
CA VAL A 606 11.52 -4.01 1.45
C VAL A 606 12.44 -2.81 1.19
N HIS A 607 11.91 -1.72 0.60
CA HIS A 607 12.63 -0.51 0.19
C HIS A 607 13.92 -0.75 -0.63
N LEU A 608 14.05 -1.89 -1.31
CA LEU A 608 15.27 -2.28 -1.99
C LEU A 608 14.96 -2.93 -3.34
N ALA A 609 15.35 -2.25 -4.41
CA ALA A 609 15.08 -2.72 -5.75
C ALA A 609 15.84 -4.03 -6.05
N ALA A 610 15.16 -4.99 -6.67
CA ALA A 610 15.76 -6.24 -7.13
C ALA A 610 14.95 -6.84 -8.29
N MET A 611 15.55 -7.81 -8.98
CA MET A 611 14.88 -8.63 -9.99
C MET A 611 15.04 -10.10 -9.63
N GLY A 612 13.99 -10.68 -9.04
CA GLY A 612 13.90 -12.11 -8.72
C GLY A 612 13.37 -12.91 -9.89
N ARG A 613 13.59 -14.23 -9.87
CA ARG A 613 13.01 -15.15 -10.85
C ARG A 613 12.88 -16.57 -10.31
N PHE A 614 11.80 -17.23 -10.71
CA PHE A 614 11.66 -18.68 -10.70
C PHE A 614 11.93 -19.21 -12.11
N TYR A 615 12.42 -20.45 -12.23
CA TYR A 615 12.70 -21.09 -13.53
C TYR A 615 12.86 -22.60 -13.37
N SER A 616 12.66 -23.35 -14.45
CA SER A 616 12.96 -24.77 -14.50
C SER A 616 14.44 -25.01 -14.21
N ASN A 617 14.75 -26.01 -13.39
CA ASN A 617 16.13 -26.39 -13.09
C ASN A 617 16.91 -26.61 -14.40
N PRO A 618 18.12 -26.01 -14.58
CA PRO A 618 18.85 -26.07 -15.83
C PRO A 618 19.12 -27.49 -16.36
N ARG A 619 19.14 -28.50 -15.48
CA ARG A 619 19.30 -29.92 -15.88
C ARG A 619 18.16 -30.44 -16.74
N LEU A 620 16.99 -29.80 -16.71
CA LEU A 620 15.82 -30.17 -17.51
C LEU A 620 15.95 -29.71 -18.97
N ASN A 621 16.88 -28.80 -19.27
CA ASN A 621 17.18 -28.31 -20.61
C ASN A 621 15.93 -27.76 -21.36
N ILE A 622 15.13 -26.97 -20.64
CA ILE A 622 13.91 -26.34 -21.16
C ILE A 622 14.26 -24.89 -21.54
N ALA A 623 13.99 -24.51 -22.79
CA ALA A 623 14.12 -23.12 -23.22
C ALA A 623 13.07 -22.25 -22.51
N THR A 624 13.46 -21.06 -22.04
CA THR A 624 12.60 -20.19 -21.23
C THR A 624 11.26 -19.86 -21.90
N GLU A 625 11.25 -19.71 -23.22
CA GLU A 625 10.03 -19.47 -24.01
C GLU A 625 8.99 -20.59 -23.89
N ASN A 626 9.42 -21.81 -23.55
CA ASN A 626 8.58 -22.99 -23.31
C ASN A 626 8.48 -23.36 -21.83
N ASP A 627 9.16 -22.63 -20.95
CA ASP A 627 9.23 -22.92 -19.51
C ASP A 627 8.08 -22.23 -18.78
N HIS A 628 7.04 -22.98 -18.39
CA HIS A 628 5.93 -22.44 -17.60
C HIS A 628 6.32 -22.14 -16.14
N ARG A 629 7.48 -22.63 -15.68
CA ARG A 629 8.02 -22.32 -14.35
C ARG A 629 8.75 -20.98 -14.31
N TYR A 630 9.15 -20.45 -15.48
CA TYR A 630 9.79 -19.15 -15.54
C TYR A 630 8.81 -18.04 -15.17
N MET A 631 9.10 -17.35 -14.06
CA MET A 631 8.32 -16.22 -13.59
C MET A 631 9.28 -15.12 -13.12
N ALA A 632 9.16 -13.94 -13.74
CA ALA A 632 9.90 -12.76 -13.32
C ALA A 632 9.27 -12.17 -12.05
N ASN A 633 10.06 -11.72 -11.08
CA ASN A 633 9.59 -10.96 -9.93
C ASN A 633 10.31 -9.60 -9.88
N VAL A 634 9.60 -8.56 -10.28
CA VAL A 634 10.05 -7.16 -10.14
C VAL A 634 9.83 -6.74 -8.69
N VAL A 635 10.91 -6.36 -8.02
CA VAL A 635 10.87 -5.84 -6.64
C VAL A 635 11.19 -4.36 -6.71
N SER A 636 10.20 -3.51 -6.42
CA SER A 636 10.40 -2.07 -6.33
C SER A 636 11.09 -1.71 -5.02
N SER A 637 11.80 -0.59 -5.05
CA SER A 637 12.14 0.15 -3.84
C SER A 637 11.00 1.10 -3.51
N ALA A 638 11.08 1.80 -2.39
CA ALA A 638 10.16 2.87 -2.10
C ALA A 638 10.21 3.96 -3.17
N ILE A 639 9.06 4.43 -3.63
CA ILE A 639 9.00 5.60 -4.53
C ILE A 639 9.32 6.89 -3.78
N THR A 640 9.00 6.93 -2.47
CA THR A 640 9.13 8.12 -1.63
C THR A 640 10.10 7.91 -0.47
N ASN A 641 9.96 6.80 0.26
CA ASN A 641 10.69 6.55 1.51
C ASN A 641 12.20 6.36 1.30
N LYS A 642 12.96 6.44 2.40
CA LYS A 642 14.40 6.17 2.39
C LYS A 642 14.68 4.68 2.09
N PRO A 643 15.64 4.36 1.21
CA PRO A 643 16.12 2.99 1.01
C PRO A 643 16.95 2.51 2.21
N PRO A 644 17.21 1.19 2.35
CA PRO A 644 18.07 0.68 3.39
C PRO A 644 19.53 1.09 3.15
N PRO A 645 20.37 1.10 4.21
CA PRO A 645 21.79 1.40 4.09
C PRO A 645 22.52 0.52 3.06
N ALA A 646 23.45 1.11 2.31
CA ALA A 646 24.26 0.42 1.29
C ALA A 646 24.95 -0.87 1.79
N ALA A 647 25.39 -0.88 3.06
CA ALA A 647 26.00 -2.06 3.67
C ALA A 647 25.05 -3.27 3.69
N ILE A 648 23.76 -3.04 3.91
CA ILE A 648 22.72 -4.07 3.93
C ILE A 648 22.46 -4.58 2.51
N ALA A 649 22.29 -3.68 1.54
CA ALA A 649 22.14 -4.07 0.14
C ALA A 649 23.31 -4.93 -0.35
N ASN A 650 24.55 -4.52 -0.07
CA ASN A 650 25.76 -5.28 -0.40
C ASN A 650 25.81 -6.65 0.30
N LEU A 651 25.32 -6.73 1.53
CA LEU A 651 25.27 -7.98 2.28
C LEU A 651 24.24 -8.96 1.71
N LEU A 652 23.06 -8.46 1.33
CA LEU A 652 22.03 -9.25 0.64
C LEU A 652 22.53 -9.75 -0.71
N ALA A 653 23.20 -8.89 -1.48
CA ALA A 653 23.80 -9.24 -2.75
C ALA A 653 24.83 -10.38 -2.63
N ARG A 654 25.71 -10.34 -1.62
CA ARG A 654 26.68 -11.41 -1.33
C ARG A 654 26.04 -12.73 -0.91
N ARG A 655 24.76 -12.69 -0.51
CA ARG A 655 23.98 -13.87 -0.12
C ARG A 655 23.01 -14.32 -1.22
N ASN A 656 23.08 -13.74 -2.41
CA ASN A 656 22.36 -14.27 -3.57
C ASN A 656 22.85 -15.69 -3.87
N LYS A 657 22.01 -16.68 -3.59
CA LYS A 657 22.25 -18.10 -3.84
C LYS A 657 21.09 -18.65 -4.63
N ILE A 658 21.36 -19.64 -5.46
CA ILE A 658 20.31 -20.46 -6.04
C ILE A 658 19.61 -21.21 -4.92
N HIS A 659 18.30 -21.15 -4.95
CA HIS A 659 17.42 -21.83 -4.03
C HIS A 659 16.51 -22.76 -4.82
N HIS A 660 16.15 -23.89 -4.22
CA HIS A 660 15.29 -24.88 -4.85
C HIS A 660 13.92 -24.78 -4.19
N LEU A 661 12.89 -24.42 -4.97
CA LEU A 661 11.51 -24.43 -4.52
C LEU A 661 11.02 -25.87 -4.38
N ASN A 662 11.31 -26.69 -5.39
CA ASN A 662 11.13 -28.14 -5.40
C ASN A 662 12.22 -28.80 -6.27
N HIS A 663 12.03 -30.06 -6.69
CA HIS A 663 13.02 -30.80 -7.48
C HIS A 663 13.27 -30.20 -8.88
N ASP A 664 12.27 -29.55 -9.46
CA ASP A 664 12.26 -29.08 -10.85
C ASP A 664 12.24 -27.55 -10.99
N THR A 665 12.00 -26.82 -9.91
CA THR A 665 11.96 -25.34 -9.88
C THR A 665 13.07 -24.76 -9.02
N ASP A 666 13.88 -23.91 -9.63
CA ASP A 666 14.90 -23.09 -8.98
C ASP A 666 14.44 -21.61 -8.86
N GLU A 667 15.00 -20.87 -7.91
CA GLU A 667 14.79 -19.44 -7.70
C GLU A 667 16.13 -18.72 -7.43
N THR A 668 16.29 -17.49 -7.92
CA THR A 668 17.49 -16.66 -7.71
C THR A 668 17.19 -15.19 -7.99
N LEU A 669 18.05 -14.27 -7.54
CA LEU A 669 18.10 -12.92 -8.11
C LEU A 669 18.93 -12.88 -9.39
N LEU A 670 18.45 -12.13 -10.39
CA LEU A 670 19.15 -11.77 -11.62
C LEU A 670 20.17 -10.66 -11.34
N LYS A 671 21.33 -10.74 -12.01
CA LYS A 671 22.30 -9.63 -12.08
C LYS A 671 21.76 -8.54 -13.00
N PHE A 672 20.87 -7.72 -12.45
CA PHE A 672 20.08 -6.74 -13.18
C PHE A 672 20.70 -5.34 -13.20
N PHE A 673 21.45 -4.96 -12.17
CA PHE A 673 22.08 -3.63 -12.09
C PHE A 673 23.54 -3.72 -12.54
N ASP A 674 23.81 -3.30 -13.78
CA ASP A 674 25.15 -3.30 -14.37
C ASP A 674 26.06 -2.19 -13.82
N LYS A 675 25.46 -1.10 -13.32
CA LYS A 675 26.12 0.01 -12.63
C LYS A 675 25.17 0.71 -11.65
N ASP A 676 25.72 1.53 -10.76
CA ASP A 676 24.95 2.53 -10.01
C ASP A 676 24.44 3.65 -10.92
N PRO A 677 23.35 4.35 -10.55
CA PRO A 677 22.71 5.34 -11.43
C PRO A 677 23.52 6.63 -11.55
N GLY A 678 23.55 7.23 -12.74
CA GLY A 678 24.39 8.38 -13.08
C GLY A 678 25.88 8.06 -12.89
N ASP A 679 26.58 8.98 -12.21
CA ASP A 679 27.98 8.84 -11.80
C ASP A 679 28.12 8.59 -10.28
N THR A 680 27.06 8.05 -9.65
CA THR A 680 27.01 7.84 -8.20
C THR A 680 27.72 6.54 -7.77
N SER A 681 28.02 6.44 -6.47
CA SER A 681 28.47 5.19 -5.84
C SER A 681 27.55 4.87 -4.66
N LYS A 682 26.48 4.13 -4.96
CA LYS A 682 25.45 3.67 -4.00
C LYS A 682 25.75 2.29 -3.45
N THR A 683 26.42 1.44 -4.23
CA THR A 683 26.74 0.07 -3.85
C THR A 683 28.21 -0.27 -4.11
N SER A 684 28.64 -1.46 -3.65
CA SER A 684 29.97 -1.95 -3.97
C SER A 684 30.02 -2.45 -5.42
N ASN A 685 31.18 -2.36 -6.09
CA ASN A 685 31.38 -2.84 -7.46
C ASN A 685 31.04 -4.34 -7.69
N SER A 686 30.84 -5.12 -6.63
CA SER A 686 30.44 -6.53 -6.72
C SER A 686 28.92 -6.75 -6.63
N ASN A 687 28.14 -5.72 -6.30
CA ASN A 687 26.70 -5.80 -6.18
C ASN A 687 26.06 -5.47 -7.53
N HIS A 688 25.40 -6.46 -8.11
CA HIS A 688 24.69 -6.31 -9.38
C HIS A 688 23.23 -6.75 -9.28
N VAL A 689 22.72 -7.00 -8.07
CA VAL A 689 21.43 -7.69 -7.86
C VAL A 689 20.46 -6.89 -7.00
N THR A 690 20.95 -5.86 -6.30
CA THR A 690 20.13 -5.00 -5.43
C THR A 690 20.53 -3.54 -5.59
N MET A 691 19.57 -2.62 -5.48
CA MET A 691 19.80 -1.18 -5.62
C MET A 691 19.09 -0.38 -4.51
N PRO A 692 19.82 0.14 -3.50
CA PRO A 692 19.26 0.90 -2.39
C PRO A 692 19.01 2.35 -2.79
N SER A 693 18.03 2.57 -3.66
CA SER A 693 17.63 3.88 -4.13
C SER A 693 16.15 3.90 -4.46
N ARG A 694 15.50 5.06 -4.32
CA ARG A 694 14.09 5.21 -4.65
C ARG A 694 13.83 4.87 -6.11
N ASN A 695 12.67 4.28 -6.42
CA ASN A 695 12.31 3.97 -7.80
C ASN A 695 10.81 3.80 -8.05
N PHE A 696 10.48 3.63 -9.33
CA PHE A 696 9.24 3.03 -9.81
C PHE A 696 9.56 2.14 -11.01
N ALA A 697 8.61 1.32 -11.45
CA ALA A 697 8.77 0.48 -12.63
C ALA A 697 7.76 0.82 -13.74
N ILE A 698 8.17 0.54 -14.98
CA ILE A 698 7.36 0.68 -16.18
C ILE A 698 7.31 -0.67 -16.88
N LEU A 699 6.11 -1.13 -17.23
CA LEU A 699 5.91 -2.34 -18.00
C LEU A 699 5.09 -2.03 -19.26
N THR A 700 5.57 -2.50 -20.42
CA THR A 700 4.86 -2.35 -21.70
C THR A 700 4.98 -3.64 -22.51
N GLU A 701 3.86 -4.15 -23.01
CA GLU A 701 3.89 -5.23 -24.00
C GLU A 701 4.50 -4.72 -25.31
N ASN A 702 5.42 -5.50 -25.88
CA ASN A 702 5.86 -5.35 -27.26
C ASN A 702 4.72 -5.79 -28.19
N SER A 703 3.80 -4.86 -28.47
CA SER A 703 2.52 -5.16 -29.12
C SER A 703 2.68 -5.91 -30.44
N PRO A 704 2.02 -7.07 -30.62
CA PRO A 704 1.98 -7.78 -31.90
C PRO A 704 1.43 -6.95 -33.07
N ASN A 705 0.70 -5.86 -32.79
CA ASN A 705 0.16 -4.98 -33.81
C ASN A 705 1.15 -3.91 -34.28
N ASN A 706 2.33 -3.79 -33.65
CA ASN A 706 3.31 -2.80 -34.02
C ASN A 706 3.99 -3.13 -35.37
N ARG A 707 3.51 -2.48 -36.43
CA ARG A 707 3.97 -2.67 -37.82
C ARG A 707 5.32 -2.01 -38.12
N LEU A 708 5.78 -1.10 -37.27
CA LEU A 708 7.04 -0.36 -37.45
C LEU A 708 8.24 -1.07 -36.82
N ALA A 709 8.01 -2.15 -36.06
CA ALA A 709 9.08 -2.97 -35.54
C ALA A 709 9.85 -3.63 -36.71
N ALA A 710 11.18 -3.52 -36.69
CA ALA A 710 12.02 -4.21 -37.65
C ALA A 710 11.70 -5.72 -37.64
N PRO A 711 11.65 -6.38 -38.81
CA PRO A 711 11.43 -7.81 -38.85
C PRO A 711 12.51 -8.50 -38.01
N VAL A 712 12.09 -9.15 -36.93
CA VAL A 712 12.97 -10.05 -36.18
C VAL A 712 13.21 -11.23 -37.11
N ASN A 713 14.32 -11.20 -37.85
CA ASN A 713 14.71 -12.33 -38.69
C ASN A 713 14.69 -13.58 -37.81
N GLY A 714 13.80 -14.50 -38.17
CA GLY A 714 13.51 -15.72 -37.43
C GLY A 714 14.72 -16.62 -37.40
N ASP A 715 15.61 -16.41 -36.45
CA ASP A 715 16.63 -17.36 -36.04
C ASP A 715 17.24 -16.97 -34.68
N ALA A 716 16.39 -16.72 -33.69
CA ALA A 716 16.84 -16.81 -32.31
C ALA A 716 16.67 -18.27 -31.87
N ARG A 717 17.62 -19.13 -32.24
CA ARG A 717 17.89 -20.28 -31.35
C ARG A 717 18.05 -19.68 -29.96
N SER A 718 17.16 -20.05 -29.03
CA SER A 718 17.30 -19.79 -27.62
C SER A 718 18.61 -20.47 -27.18
N THR A 719 19.72 -19.76 -27.35
CA THR A 719 20.99 -20.18 -26.81
C THR A 719 20.84 -19.98 -25.32
N ILE A 720 20.62 -21.09 -24.61
CA ILE A 720 20.88 -21.21 -23.17
C ILE A 720 22.34 -20.77 -23.00
N SER A 721 22.54 -19.48 -22.73
CA SER A 721 23.87 -18.89 -22.60
C SER A 721 24.47 -19.24 -21.24
N GLY A 722 23.62 -19.62 -20.28
CA GLY A 722 24.05 -19.96 -18.93
C GLY A 722 24.27 -21.45 -18.69
N LYS A 723 25.44 -21.85 -18.20
CA LYS A 723 25.67 -23.17 -17.58
C LYS A 723 25.15 -23.24 -16.14
N GLY A 724 24.67 -22.13 -15.56
CA GLY A 724 24.12 -22.08 -14.21
C GLY A 724 23.12 -20.96 -13.95
N GLY A 725 22.34 -21.09 -12.87
CA GLY A 725 21.21 -20.21 -12.54
C GLY A 725 21.54 -18.73 -12.26
N HIS A 726 22.81 -18.34 -12.17
CA HIS A 726 23.22 -16.93 -12.01
C HIS A 726 23.53 -16.21 -13.34
N GLU A 727 23.50 -16.93 -14.46
CA GLU A 727 23.72 -16.40 -15.81
C GLU A 727 22.39 -16.10 -16.51
N PHE A 728 22.43 -15.53 -17.71
CA PHE A 728 21.21 -15.24 -18.48
C PHE A 728 20.54 -16.53 -18.96
N LEU A 729 19.22 -16.61 -18.77
CA LEU A 729 18.39 -17.77 -19.11
C LEU A 729 17.77 -17.67 -20.51
N HIS A 730 17.69 -16.46 -21.08
CA HIS A 730 17.17 -16.20 -22.43
C HIS A 730 17.68 -14.86 -22.98
N ASN A 731 17.44 -14.61 -24.26
CA ASN A 731 17.92 -13.42 -24.97
C ASN A 731 17.40 -12.10 -24.37
N GLY A 732 16.19 -12.10 -23.83
CA GLY A 732 15.61 -10.92 -23.16
C GLY A 732 16.28 -10.51 -21.84
N GLU A 733 17.19 -11.32 -21.30
CA GLU A 733 18.03 -10.96 -20.15
C GLU A 733 19.45 -10.53 -20.57
N VAL A 734 19.85 -10.74 -21.84
CA VAL A 734 21.17 -10.34 -22.32
C VAL A 734 21.30 -8.84 -22.21
N GLU A 735 22.37 -8.38 -21.55
CA GLU A 735 22.59 -6.96 -21.24
C GLU A 735 21.51 -6.33 -20.35
N SER A 736 20.78 -7.13 -19.56
CA SER A 736 19.84 -6.60 -18.55
C SER A 736 20.52 -5.54 -17.68
N GLY A 737 19.87 -4.40 -17.51
CA GLY A 737 20.42 -3.22 -16.86
C GLY A 737 20.31 -1.97 -17.73
N SER A 738 21.20 -1.00 -17.51
CA SER A 738 21.14 0.33 -18.14
C SER A 738 21.30 0.32 -19.66
N LYS A 739 21.92 -0.73 -20.21
CA LYS A 739 22.19 -0.88 -21.65
C LYS A 739 21.08 -1.62 -22.41
N HIS A 740 20.18 -2.28 -21.69
CA HIS A 740 19.12 -3.07 -22.30
C HIS A 740 18.16 -2.17 -23.10
N LYS A 741 17.60 -2.66 -24.23
CA LYS A 741 16.64 -1.88 -25.05
C LYS A 741 15.47 -1.32 -24.24
N ALA A 742 15.00 -2.11 -23.27
CA ALA A 742 13.87 -1.77 -22.41
C ALA A 742 14.18 -0.66 -21.39
N ALA A 743 15.46 -0.29 -21.20
CA ALA A 743 15.87 0.77 -20.27
C ALA A 743 15.62 2.19 -20.83
N GLY A 744 15.51 2.32 -22.15
CA GLY A 744 15.45 3.60 -22.85
C GLY A 744 14.33 3.70 -23.88
N GLN A 745 14.60 4.43 -24.97
CA GLN A 745 13.60 4.84 -25.97
C GLN A 745 12.99 3.68 -26.78
N GLN A 746 13.64 2.50 -26.78
CA GLN A 746 13.13 1.29 -27.46
C GLN A 746 12.17 0.46 -26.57
N HIS A 747 11.85 0.94 -25.37
CA HIS A 747 10.95 0.25 -24.46
C HIS A 747 9.54 0.07 -25.06
N GLY A 748 9.11 -1.18 -25.20
CA GLY A 748 7.79 -1.54 -25.74
C GLY A 748 7.63 -1.30 -27.24
N THR A 749 8.73 -1.07 -27.98
CA THR A 749 8.68 -0.82 -29.44
C THR A 749 8.86 -2.10 -30.27
N GLY A 750 8.97 -3.27 -29.64
CA GLY A 750 8.98 -4.56 -30.33
C GLY A 750 7.58 -4.97 -30.80
N ASN A 751 7.48 -6.19 -31.36
CA ASN A 751 6.21 -6.76 -31.86
C ASN A 751 6.05 -8.27 -31.62
N ASP A 752 6.85 -8.86 -30.73
CA ASP A 752 6.87 -10.30 -30.48
C ASP A 752 5.92 -10.75 -29.35
N GLY A 753 5.16 -9.82 -28.78
CA GLY A 753 4.26 -10.06 -27.65
C GLY A 753 4.98 -10.29 -26.32
N SER A 754 6.30 -10.05 -26.24
CA SER A 754 7.04 -10.07 -24.97
C SER A 754 6.70 -8.84 -24.12
N LEU A 755 7.10 -8.85 -22.84
CA LEU A 755 6.86 -7.75 -21.90
C LEU A 755 8.19 -7.05 -21.59
N ASP A 756 8.33 -5.79 -21.98
CA ASP A 756 9.46 -4.95 -21.55
C ASP A 756 9.21 -4.43 -20.14
N ILE A 757 10.23 -4.52 -19.29
CA ILE A 757 10.22 -4.03 -17.92
C ILE A 757 11.39 -3.06 -17.75
N CYS A 758 11.14 -1.90 -17.13
CA CYS A 758 12.14 -0.89 -16.81
C CYS A 758 11.98 -0.42 -15.37
N ILE A 759 13.00 -0.58 -14.53
CA ILE A 759 13.06 0.06 -13.20
C ILE A 759 13.76 1.41 -13.36
N ARG A 760 13.08 2.49 -12.97
CA ARG A 760 13.54 3.88 -13.02
C ARG A 760 14.12 4.26 -11.66
N VAL A 761 15.44 4.19 -11.54
CA VAL A 761 16.17 4.34 -10.28
C VAL A 761 16.63 5.78 -10.11
N GLU A 762 16.31 6.39 -8.97
CA GLU A 762 16.76 7.73 -8.61
C GLU A 762 18.28 7.88 -8.68
N ILE A 763 18.74 8.96 -9.31
CA ILE A 763 20.17 9.32 -9.34
C ILE A 763 20.54 10.01 -8.03
N ASP A 764 19.86 11.09 -7.67
CA ASP A 764 20.19 11.96 -6.53
C ASP A 764 18.96 12.34 -5.71
N GLN A 765 18.94 11.98 -4.42
CA GLN A 765 17.85 12.25 -3.48
C GLN A 765 17.62 13.74 -3.18
N SER A 766 18.63 14.58 -3.38
CA SER A 766 18.55 16.02 -3.18
C SER A 766 17.98 16.75 -4.41
N ASN A 767 17.80 16.04 -5.52
CA ASN A 767 17.25 16.60 -6.73
C ASN A 767 15.71 16.61 -6.67
N ARG A 768 15.14 17.81 -6.51
CA ARG A 768 13.68 18.02 -6.47
C ARG A 768 12.95 17.65 -7.76
N GLU A 769 13.64 17.58 -8.89
CA GLU A 769 13.06 17.09 -10.15
C GLU A 769 12.92 15.56 -10.17
N GLY A 770 13.52 14.82 -9.22
CA GLY A 770 13.40 13.36 -9.13
C GLY A 770 13.97 12.62 -10.34
N ILE A 771 15.11 13.04 -10.87
CA ILE A 771 15.71 12.44 -12.08
C ILE A 771 16.11 10.99 -11.83
N THR A 772 15.73 10.10 -12.75
CA THR A 772 16.04 8.66 -12.68
C THR A 772 16.85 8.16 -13.88
N GLU A 773 17.56 7.06 -13.69
CA GLU A 773 18.14 6.23 -14.75
C GLU A 773 17.35 4.93 -14.91
N GLY A 774 17.14 4.48 -16.16
CA GLY A 774 16.40 3.26 -16.45
C GLY A 774 17.30 2.03 -16.47
N TYR A 775 16.78 0.90 -15.97
CA TYR A 775 17.38 -0.43 -16.04
C TYR A 775 16.35 -1.39 -16.60
N GLY A 776 16.68 -2.09 -17.69
CA GLY A 776 15.71 -2.82 -18.50
C GLY A 776 15.94 -4.34 -18.58
N VAL A 777 14.86 -5.07 -18.85
CA VAL A 777 14.83 -6.50 -19.22
C VAL A 777 13.58 -6.78 -20.05
N THR A 778 13.61 -7.78 -20.93
CA THR A 778 12.43 -8.25 -21.68
C THR A 778 12.04 -9.66 -21.25
N VAL A 779 10.81 -9.82 -20.76
CA VAL A 779 10.24 -11.13 -20.37
C VAL A 779 9.51 -11.74 -21.57
N PRO A 780 9.92 -12.94 -22.06
CA PRO A 780 9.33 -13.54 -23.25
C PRO A 780 7.93 -14.10 -23.00
N GLN A 781 7.07 -14.04 -24.01
CA GLN A 781 5.80 -14.74 -24.01
C GLN A 781 6.01 -16.26 -23.84
N LEU A 782 5.10 -16.92 -23.11
CA LEU A 782 5.11 -18.38 -22.96
C LEU A 782 4.47 -19.06 -24.19
N LYS A 783 5.13 -20.09 -24.71
CA LYS A 783 4.70 -20.96 -25.81
C LYS A 783 4.59 -22.41 -25.34
N TYR A 784 3.71 -22.64 -24.37
CA TYR A 784 3.51 -23.97 -23.79
C TYR A 784 2.50 -24.78 -24.62
N ARG A 785 2.83 -26.06 -24.90
CA ARG A 785 2.00 -26.96 -25.73
C ARG A 785 1.85 -28.37 -25.14
N SER A 786 2.36 -28.58 -23.93
CA SER A 786 2.35 -29.89 -23.28
C SER A 786 1.11 -30.04 -22.39
N GLN A 787 0.98 -31.17 -21.69
CA GLN A 787 -0.11 -31.37 -20.74
C GLN A 787 0.04 -30.40 -19.55
N PRO A 788 -1.07 -29.85 -19.02
CA PRO A 788 -1.05 -29.01 -17.83
C PRO A 788 -0.47 -29.77 -16.62
N GLU A 789 0.20 -29.05 -15.72
CA GLU A 789 0.66 -29.62 -14.47
C GLU A 789 -0.49 -29.86 -13.49
N THR A 790 -0.43 -31.00 -12.80
CA THR A 790 -1.33 -31.32 -11.70
C THR A 790 -0.93 -30.52 -10.46
N VAL A 791 -1.91 -29.99 -9.74
CA VAL A 791 -1.68 -29.22 -8.51
C VAL A 791 -2.26 -29.94 -7.31
N GLU A 792 -1.49 -30.00 -6.25
CA GLU A 792 -2.00 -30.35 -4.92
C GLU A 792 -2.91 -29.24 -4.36
N PRO A 793 -3.89 -29.58 -3.50
CA PRO A 793 -4.63 -28.60 -2.71
C PRO A 793 -3.71 -27.67 -1.90
N PHE A 794 -4.18 -26.46 -1.57
CA PHE A 794 -3.44 -25.63 -0.61
C PHE A 794 -3.29 -26.43 0.70
N PRO A 795 -2.09 -26.42 1.32
CA PRO A 795 -1.89 -27.15 2.55
C PRO A 795 -2.84 -26.62 3.63
N GLU A 796 -3.58 -27.50 4.29
CA GLU A 796 -4.23 -27.16 5.55
C GLU A 796 -3.13 -26.72 6.53
N GLN A 797 -3.15 -25.46 6.93
CA GLN A 797 -2.32 -25.01 8.03
C GLN A 797 -2.95 -25.48 9.34
N GLU A 798 -2.12 -25.93 10.28
CA GLU A 798 -2.55 -26.25 11.64
C GLU A 798 -3.25 -25.00 12.19
N ARG A 799 -4.58 -25.03 12.24
CA ARG A 799 -5.32 -24.02 13.01
C ARG A 799 -4.74 -24.09 14.42
N PRO A 800 -4.30 -22.97 15.02
CA PRO A 800 -3.99 -22.99 16.44
C PRO A 800 -5.21 -23.61 17.13
N PRO A 801 -5.03 -24.58 18.04
CA PRO A 801 -6.13 -25.35 18.59
C PRO A 801 -7.19 -24.37 19.08
N GLY A 802 -8.33 -24.37 18.39
CA GLY A 802 -9.50 -23.64 18.81
C GLY A 802 -9.88 -24.21 20.16
N HIS A 803 -9.73 -23.41 21.21
CA HIS A 803 -10.54 -23.61 22.39
C HIS A 803 -11.98 -23.35 21.93
N GLY A 804 -12.73 -24.43 21.77
CA GLY A 804 -14.14 -24.39 21.45
C GLY A 804 -14.93 -23.67 22.54
N GLU A 805 -16.02 -23.07 22.07
CA GLU A 805 -17.15 -22.48 22.82
C GLU A 805 -16.85 -21.27 23.72
#